data_AF-A0A1F6LGU5-F1
#
_entry.id   AF-A0A1F6LGU5-F1
#
_cell.length_a   1.000
_cell.length_b   1.000
_cell.length_c   1.000
_cell.angle_alpha   90.00
_cell.angle_beta   90.00
_cell.angle_gamma   90.00
#
_symmetry.space_group_name_H-M   'P 1'
#
loop_
_entity.id
_entity.type
_entity.pdbx_description
1 polymer ?
#
loop_
_entity_poly.entity_id
_entity_poly.type
_entity_poly.pdbx_seq_one_letter_code
_entity_poly.pdbx_strand_id
1 'polypeptide(L)'
;MELPHVHPHLSDGQCVVCHNPHGEQSAGMLNKPMPDLCLKCHTFNDDLVGKHSGQKIESGNCLTCHSPHASKNENLLVNLHAPVKEGKCAACHKLSEGAAKFSVPADGGEICLSCHAKIKENTAKGKSAHDPAKRGQCVKCHAPHGSNQSWFLAKESGGVCVDCHKYASGEKSTHRPYQNRDCILCHLGHGSSTDHLLRAPASELCLRCHKKENFTGRVVHPPMEDNCMNCHQSHTSNNPKLLVQPPPALCQNCHDDKKPDPNKTPHQPFKNGECIKCHASHTSNQASLLARPTPALCFTCHKQGPFQLSVVHRPVSEGQCARCHDPHQSSEDKMFRTKPVEVCATCHAKVKEQLKDPDGHPPFKEGQCSRCHAPHSSEKAKLLTLKSSVPCQDCHQDKFNFPDTGVTHFPVKKQMCVTCHATHASGRKWMLVKPEGELCADCHKLDAGDLQDKHKNMLTKNTRCAYCHTPHYSGDKGLLKKHRHPPFEERGCENCHGEVTDSSALGLPERRTEVCATCHDQQADWLKKKFVHAPVKEDCAKCHNPHASNDQPYLAAPRTKLCLSCHEKIRLASSLASEHPPVKKGECLSCHEPHAGDTKNRLKLSADDGKLCLSCHAGIAKIVSQSPVPHPPAAEGACLTCHAVHGSGQKPLLNAAVAELCLTCHDATEAKFKLAHVNNDVTGARCSMCHTPHGGAEKKLLKPTAHYPVKKGLCTNCHEEPVVKGKAVTINKNACFVCHEQKSPAANAGKAAHGAIEKNGCVECHAPHGSDIEHNLRARPPELCFTCHTAQRRDIAAAKIGHPPAKKGDCVKCHTPHYAEARPLLKAPTVTKVCESCHKFEGEHVHPVDIKTPDGRAVECVSCHSPHGSDLKGILKRGQPDVCQQCHKG
;
A
#
# COMPACT_ATOMS: atom_id res chain seq x y z
N MET A 1 25.81 19.18 53.39
CA MET A 1 26.65 20.20 54.07
C MET A 1 25.72 20.97 54.98
N GLU A 2 25.91 20.84 56.29
CA GLU A 2 25.19 21.66 57.27
C GLU A 2 25.70 23.11 57.16
N LEU A 3 24.78 24.07 57.13
CA LEU A 3 25.11 25.49 57.14
C LEU A 3 25.24 25.93 58.61
N PRO A 4 26.37 26.52 59.04
CA PRO A 4 26.67 26.77 60.46
C PRO A 4 25.82 27.86 61.13
N HIS A 5 25.18 28.73 60.33
CA HIS A 5 24.33 29.80 60.85
C HIS A 5 22.93 29.68 60.25
N VAL A 6 21.94 29.40 61.08
CA VAL A 6 20.54 29.20 60.70
C VAL A 6 19.67 30.21 61.43
N HIS A 7 18.68 30.77 60.75
CA HIS A 7 17.71 31.68 61.34
C HIS A 7 16.87 30.94 62.40
N PRO A 8 16.65 31.49 63.61
CA PRO A 8 15.97 30.80 64.71
C PRO A 8 14.61 30.20 64.33
N HIS A 9 13.71 30.98 63.72
CA HIS A 9 12.40 30.48 63.25
C HIS A 9 12.47 29.32 62.25
N LEU A 10 13.56 29.18 61.47
CA LEU A 10 13.75 28.03 60.58
C LEU A 10 14.22 26.80 61.37
N SER A 11 15.08 26.99 62.36
CA SER A 11 15.54 25.91 63.26
C SER A 11 14.37 25.34 64.08
N ASP A 12 13.40 26.19 64.41
CA ASP A 12 12.20 25.82 65.18
C ASP A 12 11.03 25.33 64.32
N GLY A 13 11.21 25.21 62.99
CA GLY A 13 10.19 24.71 62.06
C GLY A 13 9.00 25.67 61.83
N GLN A 14 9.13 26.94 62.18
CA GLN A 14 8.06 27.95 62.15
C GLN A 14 7.93 28.64 60.78
N CYS A 15 7.84 27.86 59.70
CA CYS A 15 7.85 28.38 58.32
C CYS A 15 6.71 29.38 58.03
N VAL A 16 5.56 29.22 58.70
CA VAL A 16 4.37 30.06 58.49
C VAL A 16 4.47 31.46 59.09
N VAL A 17 5.50 31.74 59.90
CA VAL A 17 5.79 33.09 60.42
C VAL A 17 6.15 34.03 59.27
N CYS A 18 6.84 33.50 58.26
CA CYS A 18 7.27 34.26 57.09
C CYS A 18 6.46 33.90 55.83
N HIS A 19 5.90 32.69 55.72
CA HIS A 19 5.22 32.20 54.52
C HIS A 19 3.71 31.95 54.67
N ASN A 20 2.93 32.28 53.63
CA ASN A 20 1.51 31.93 53.47
C ASN A 20 1.29 31.17 52.14
N PRO A 21 1.15 29.82 52.17
CA PRO A 21 1.04 29.01 50.97
C PRO A 21 -0.32 29.10 50.25
N HIS A 22 -1.33 29.76 50.83
CA HIS A 22 -2.70 29.78 50.30
C HIS A 22 -3.35 31.17 50.21
N GLY A 23 -2.64 32.28 50.41
CA GLY A 23 -3.34 33.54 50.68
C GLY A 23 -2.71 34.89 50.36
N GLU A 24 -1.64 35.03 49.56
CA GLU A 24 -1.22 36.38 49.16
C GLU A 24 -0.44 36.45 47.84
N GLN A 25 -0.54 37.58 47.11
CA GLN A 25 0.11 37.81 45.81
C GLN A 25 1.61 38.18 45.92
N SER A 26 2.19 38.17 47.12
CA SER A 26 3.58 38.56 47.38
C SER A 26 4.58 37.52 46.85
N ALA A 27 5.66 37.98 46.20
CA ALA A 27 6.69 37.10 45.64
C ALA A 27 7.30 36.17 46.70
N GLY A 28 7.42 34.87 46.39
CA GLY A 28 7.98 33.87 47.31
C GLY A 28 7.02 33.37 48.40
N MET A 29 5.70 33.57 48.23
CA MET A 29 4.67 33.17 49.22
C MET A 29 4.89 33.82 50.58
N LEU A 30 5.38 35.06 50.61
CA LEU A 30 5.68 35.78 51.85
C LEU A 30 4.43 36.43 52.44
N ASN A 31 4.34 36.45 53.77
CA ASN A 31 3.25 37.09 54.52
C ASN A 31 3.17 38.62 54.38
N LYS A 32 4.25 39.26 53.92
CA LYS A 32 4.36 40.71 53.63
C LYS A 32 5.54 40.96 52.68
N PRO A 33 5.54 42.07 51.90
CA PRO A 33 6.72 42.50 51.16
C PRO A 33 7.87 42.95 52.09
N MET A 34 9.07 43.05 51.54
CA MET A 34 10.23 43.63 52.23
C MET A 34 10.21 45.15 52.12
N PRO A 35 10.65 45.90 53.17
CA PRO A 35 11.25 45.40 54.42
C PRO A 35 10.24 45.03 55.52
N ASP A 36 8.95 45.33 55.35
CA ASP A 36 7.90 45.21 56.38
C ASP A 36 7.82 43.83 57.05
N LEU A 37 8.15 42.76 56.34
CA LEU A 37 8.16 41.41 56.92
C LEU A 37 9.27 41.25 57.99
N CYS A 38 10.49 41.69 57.70
CA CYS A 38 11.61 41.59 58.65
C CYS A 38 11.42 42.56 59.83
N LEU A 39 10.87 43.74 59.57
CA LEU A 39 10.68 44.78 60.58
C LEU A 39 9.59 44.47 61.62
N LYS A 40 8.81 43.40 61.42
CA LYS A 40 7.95 42.87 62.48
C LYS A 40 8.73 42.35 63.68
N CYS A 41 9.96 41.90 63.46
CA CYS A 41 10.79 41.23 64.47
C CYS A 41 12.16 41.89 64.67
N HIS A 42 12.63 42.70 63.71
CA HIS A 42 13.91 43.40 63.78
C HIS A 42 13.69 44.92 63.89
N THR A 43 14.25 45.54 64.93
CA THR A 43 14.11 46.98 65.22
C THR A 43 15.30 47.78 64.70
N PHE A 44 15.05 48.95 64.12
CA PHE A 44 16.10 49.92 63.74
C PHE A 44 16.64 50.64 64.98
N ASN A 45 17.93 50.45 65.28
CA ASN A 45 18.67 51.17 66.31
C ASN A 45 19.98 51.75 65.73
N ASP A 46 20.63 52.65 66.47
CA ASP A 46 21.87 53.30 66.02
C ASP A 46 23.03 52.31 65.78
N ASP A 47 23.04 51.16 66.47
CA ASP A 47 23.97 50.05 66.24
C ASP A 47 23.78 49.41 64.84
N LEU A 48 22.53 49.24 64.40
CA LEU A 48 22.22 48.71 63.08
C LEU A 48 22.63 49.69 61.97
N VAL A 49 22.45 51.00 62.18
CA VAL A 49 22.91 52.04 61.25
C VAL A 49 24.45 52.06 61.16
N GLY A 50 25.14 51.91 62.30
CA GLY A 50 26.60 51.78 62.35
C GLY A 50 27.12 50.57 61.55
N LYS A 51 26.46 49.41 61.69
CA LYS A 51 26.78 48.17 60.94
C LYS A 51 26.50 48.26 59.43
N HIS A 52 25.72 49.25 58.99
CA HIS A 52 25.43 49.52 57.57
C HIS A 52 26.14 50.79 57.08
N SER A 53 27.33 51.09 57.64
CA SER A 53 28.18 52.22 57.25
C SER A 53 27.49 53.59 57.36
N GLY A 54 26.65 53.77 58.39
CA GLY A 54 25.97 55.04 58.68
C GLY A 54 24.70 55.29 57.86
N GLN A 55 24.17 54.28 57.16
CA GLN A 55 23.11 54.46 56.16
C GLN A 55 21.75 54.00 56.66
N LYS A 56 20.71 54.78 56.35
CA LYS A 56 19.31 54.45 56.68
C LYS A 56 18.77 53.42 55.67
N ILE A 57 18.72 52.15 56.09
CA ILE A 57 18.26 51.01 55.27
C ILE A 57 16.75 50.73 55.38
N GLU A 58 15.99 51.67 55.95
CA GLU A 58 14.53 51.59 56.20
C GLU A 58 13.67 51.35 54.96
N SER A 59 14.21 51.63 53.76
CA SER A 59 13.54 51.41 52.47
C SER A 59 14.17 50.29 51.64
N GLY A 60 15.15 49.57 52.20
CA GLY A 60 15.95 48.56 51.48
C GLY A 60 15.39 47.13 51.58
N ASN A 61 15.63 46.33 50.55
CA ASN A 61 15.34 44.89 50.61
C ASN A 61 16.48 44.15 51.32
N CYS A 62 16.23 43.73 52.57
CA CYS A 62 17.19 43.03 53.43
C CYS A 62 17.73 41.72 52.80
N LEU A 63 16.93 41.07 51.95
CA LEU A 63 17.27 39.77 51.34
C LEU A 63 18.34 39.86 50.24
N THR A 64 18.73 41.08 49.86
CA THR A 64 19.82 41.30 48.89
C THR A 64 21.19 41.00 49.50
N CYS A 65 21.34 41.16 50.81
CA CYS A 65 22.59 40.95 51.53
C CYS A 65 22.47 39.87 52.61
N HIS A 66 21.26 39.58 53.11
CA HIS A 66 21.01 38.54 54.11
C HIS A 66 20.24 37.35 53.54
N SER A 67 20.61 36.15 53.98
CA SER A 67 19.85 34.92 53.79
C SER A 67 18.83 34.78 54.92
N PRO A 68 17.52 34.71 54.63
CA PRO A 68 16.50 34.62 55.68
C PRO A 68 16.40 33.21 56.29
N HIS A 69 17.13 32.24 55.75
CA HIS A 69 17.06 30.83 56.13
C HIS A 69 18.33 30.39 56.86
N ALA A 70 19.42 30.30 56.12
CA ALA A 70 20.71 29.87 56.64
C ALA A 70 21.82 30.41 55.76
N SER A 71 23.00 30.62 56.33
CA SER A 71 24.20 31.04 55.61
C SER A 71 25.45 30.36 56.13
N LYS A 72 26.50 30.40 55.31
CA LYS A 72 27.87 30.07 55.71
C LYS A 72 28.56 31.21 56.45
N ASN A 73 28.06 32.43 56.32
CA ASN A 73 28.66 33.61 56.92
C ASN A 73 27.86 34.05 58.16
N GLU A 74 28.55 34.63 59.13
CA GLU A 74 27.94 35.24 60.32
C GLU A 74 26.90 36.29 59.94
N ASN A 75 25.95 36.55 60.87
CA ASN A 75 24.82 37.47 60.66
C ASN A 75 23.96 37.13 59.44
N LEU A 76 24.00 35.87 59.00
CA LEU A 76 23.28 35.35 57.85
C LEU A 76 23.62 36.04 56.51
N LEU A 77 24.81 36.64 56.37
CA LEU A 77 25.18 37.35 55.14
C LEU A 77 25.37 36.40 53.95
N VAL A 78 24.96 36.81 52.75
CA VAL A 78 25.31 36.10 51.50
C VAL A 78 26.81 36.25 51.21
N ASN A 79 27.36 35.58 50.19
CA ASN A 79 28.76 35.85 49.83
C ASN A 79 28.88 37.27 49.28
N LEU A 80 29.48 38.16 50.06
CA LEU A 80 29.68 39.55 49.69
C LEU A 80 30.87 39.70 48.74
N HIS A 81 30.72 40.58 47.77
CA HIS A 81 31.82 40.98 46.90
C HIS A 81 32.86 41.77 47.72
N ALA A 82 34.15 41.59 47.44
CA ALA A 82 35.24 42.10 48.28
C ALA A 82 35.13 43.60 48.65
N PRO A 83 34.81 44.54 47.72
CA PRO A 83 34.63 45.95 48.08
C PRO A 83 33.52 46.21 49.10
N VAL A 84 32.44 45.41 49.08
CA VAL A 84 31.33 45.52 50.03
C VAL A 84 31.70 44.92 51.37
N LYS A 85 32.35 43.76 51.38
CA LYS A 85 32.86 43.12 52.60
C LYS A 85 33.83 44.02 53.36
N GLU A 86 34.63 44.80 52.64
CA GLU A 86 35.63 45.72 53.20
C GLU A 86 35.07 47.11 53.53
N GLY A 87 33.76 47.36 53.34
CA GLY A 87 33.13 48.65 53.60
C GLY A 87 33.55 49.78 52.63
N LYS A 88 34.19 49.46 51.51
CA LYS A 88 34.71 50.42 50.51
C LYS A 88 33.63 50.87 49.53
N CYS A 89 32.50 51.34 50.03
CA CYS A 89 31.33 51.71 49.21
C CYS A 89 31.65 52.83 48.19
N ALA A 90 32.54 53.75 48.56
CA ALA A 90 32.97 54.88 47.71
C ALA A 90 33.76 54.46 46.45
N ALA A 91 34.25 53.21 46.39
CA ALA A 91 34.97 52.70 45.22
C ALA A 91 34.05 52.50 43.99
N CYS A 92 32.73 52.41 44.20
CA CYS A 92 31.76 52.21 43.13
C CYS A 92 30.57 53.19 43.19
N HIS A 93 30.29 53.80 44.34
CA HIS A 93 29.18 54.72 44.54
C HIS A 93 29.66 56.13 44.91
N LYS A 94 28.89 57.15 44.50
CA LYS A 94 29.03 58.50 45.07
C LYS A 94 28.25 58.56 46.39
N LEU A 95 28.96 58.78 47.50
CA LEU A 95 28.38 58.87 48.84
C LEU A 95 28.05 60.34 49.18
N SER A 96 26.83 60.61 49.65
CA SER A 96 26.41 61.91 50.19
C SER A 96 25.77 61.71 51.57
N GLU A 97 26.18 62.49 52.57
CA GLU A 97 25.57 62.43 53.91
C GLU A 97 24.07 62.72 53.86
N GLY A 98 23.27 61.85 54.49
CA GLY A 98 21.80 62.00 54.56
C GLY A 98 21.02 61.62 53.30
N ALA A 99 21.67 61.17 52.21
CA ALA A 99 20.97 60.76 51.00
C ALA A 99 20.34 59.36 51.13
N ALA A 100 19.05 59.25 50.80
CA ALA A 100 18.30 57.98 50.89
C ALA A 100 18.70 56.92 49.83
N LYS A 101 19.55 57.26 48.85
CA LYS A 101 19.96 56.34 47.76
C LYS A 101 21.39 56.60 47.27
N PHE A 102 22.18 55.54 47.14
CA PHE A 102 23.49 55.57 46.49
C PHE A 102 23.34 55.81 44.98
N SER A 103 24.15 56.72 44.42
CA SER A 103 24.21 56.93 42.97
C SER A 103 25.45 56.30 42.37
N VAL A 104 25.27 55.58 41.25
CA VAL A 104 26.36 55.01 40.45
C VAL A 104 26.69 56.00 39.32
N PRO A 105 27.96 56.28 39.00
CA PRO A 105 28.33 57.04 37.81
C PRO A 105 27.75 56.41 36.52
N ALA A 106 27.56 57.22 35.48
CA ALA A 106 26.80 56.85 34.26
C ALA A 106 27.39 55.68 33.45
N ASP A 107 28.62 55.24 33.76
CA ASP A 107 29.43 54.24 33.07
C ASP A 107 29.73 52.99 33.94
N GLY A 108 28.73 52.51 34.68
CA GLY A 108 28.89 51.41 35.66
C GLY A 108 29.60 50.13 35.18
N GLY A 109 29.66 49.86 33.86
CA GLY A 109 30.46 48.78 33.27
C GLY A 109 31.97 49.04 33.24
N GLU A 110 32.40 50.28 33.04
CA GLU A 110 33.82 50.67 33.02
C GLU A 110 34.44 50.57 34.42
N ILE A 111 33.67 50.95 35.45
CA ILE A 111 34.05 50.77 36.86
C ILE A 111 34.35 49.30 37.15
N CYS A 112 33.47 48.38 36.70
CA CYS A 112 33.69 46.94 36.87
C CYS A 112 34.96 46.46 36.16
N LEU A 113 35.17 46.89 34.91
CA LEU A 113 36.30 46.45 34.09
C LEU A 113 37.66 47.07 34.50
N SER A 114 37.65 48.14 35.30
CA SER A 114 38.86 48.72 35.90
C SER A 114 39.57 47.74 36.85
N CYS A 115 38.79 46.90 37.55
CA CYS A 115 39.30 45.86 38.45
C CYS A 115 39.29 44.46 37.79
N HIS A 116 38.41 44.21 36.81
CA HIS A 116 38.29 42.92 36.11
C HIS A 116 38.97 42.91 34.73
N ALA A 117 40.25 43.27 34.65
CA ALA A 117 41.01 43.41 33.40
C ALA A 117 41.00 42.16 32.49
N LYS A 118 40.99 40.95 33.06
CA LYS A 118 40.93 39.69 32.30
C LYS A 118 39.61 39.49 31.55
N ILE A 119 38.50 40.03 32.08
CA ILE A 119 37.21 40.02 31.39
C ILE A 119 37.26 41.00 30.21
N LYS A 120 37.83 42.20 30.43
CA LYS A 120 38.03 43.23 29.40
C LYS A 120 38.85 42.72 28.22
N GLU A 121 39.90 41.94 28.49
CA GLU A 121 40.72 41.35 27.43
C GLU A 121 39.96 40.29 26.62
N ASN A 122 39.27 39.36 27.29
CA ASN A 122 38.55 38.26 26.62
C ASN A 122 37.36 38.75 25.78
N THR A 123 36.70 39.84 26.18
CA THR A 123 35.60 40.44 25.40
C THR A 123 36.10 41.29 24.23
N ALA A 124 37.32 41.85 24.32
CA ALA A 124 37.90 42.69 23.27
C ALA A 124 38.69 41.90 22.21
N LYS A 125 39.41 40.84 22.61
CA LYS A 125 40.30 40.06 21.73
C LYS A 125 39.77 38.67 21.36
N GLY A 126 38.67 38.21 21.95
CA GLY A 126 38.08 36.90 21.66
C GLY A 126 37.49 36.81 20.24
N LYS A 127 37.54 35.62 19.63
CA LYS A 127 36.88 35.32 18.35
C LYS A 127 35.36 35.49 18.45
N SER A 128 34.78 35.21 19.62
CA SER A 128 33.40 35.53 19.93
C SER A 128 33.29 36.19 21.31
N ALA A 129 32.40 37.18 21.44
CA ALA A 129 32.12 37.89 22.69
C ALA A 129 30.61 37.98 22.90
N HIS A 130 30.17 37.85 24.15
CA HIS A 130 28.77 37.93 24.53
C HIS A 130 28.33 39.39 24.60
N ASP A 131 27.29 39.76 23.85
CA ASP A 131 26.85 41.14 23.66
C ASP A 131 26.63 41.95 24.95
N PRO A 132 25.87 41.46 25.95
CA PRO A 132 25.78 42.07 27.28
C PRO A 132 27.14 42.34 27.93
N ALA A 133 28.09 41.42 27.84
CA ALA A 133 29.43 41.59 28.40
C ALA A 133 30.23 42.65 27.62
N LYS A 134 30.13 42.64 26.28
CA LYS A 134 30.76 43.64 25.39
C LYS A 134 30.25 45.07 25.67
N ARG A 135 28.98 45.20 26.02
CA ARG A 135 28.33 46.48 26.36
C ARG A 135 28.46 46.89 27.83
N GLY A 136 29.24 46.16 28.64
CA GLY A 136 29.43 46.49 30.06
C GLY A 136 28.17 46.32 30.93
N GLN A 137 27.20 45.51 30.50
CA GLN A 137 25.93 45.30 31.21
C GLN A 137 26.07 44.21 32.30
N CYS A 138 27.13 44.29 33.11
CA CYS A 138 27.53 43.24 34.06
C CYS A 138 26.41 42.91 35.07
N VAL A 139 25.70 43.93 35.56
CA VAL A 139 24.68 43.80 36.61
C VAL A 139 23.39 43.12 36.15
N LYS A 140 23.24 42.82 34.86
CA LYS A 140 22.11 42.03 34.37
C LYS A 140 22.22 40.55 34.75
N CYS A 141 23.44 40.06 34.89
CA CYS A 141 23.73 38.65 35.19
C CYS A 141 24.43 38.49 36.54
N HIS A 142 25.19 39.49 36.98
CA HIS A 142 25.90 39.48 38.26
C HIS A 142 25.22 40.36 39.31
N ALA A 143 25.31 39.95 40.56
CA ALA A 143 24.96 40.74 41.74
C ALA A 143 26.26 41.29 42.35
N PRO A 144 26.68 42.52 41.97
CA PRO A 144 28.00 43.07 42.29
C PRO A 144 28.21 43.39 43.77
N HIS A 145 27.15 43.36 44.59
CA HIS A 145 27.27 43.53 46.04
C HIS A 145 27.46 42.21 46.77
N GLY A 146 26.79 41.15 46.34
CA GLY A 146 26.91 39.82 46.90
C GLY A 146 25.85 38.85 46.38
N SER A 147 26.15 37.55 46.42
CA SER A 147 25.22 36.47 46.05
C SER A 147 25.63 35.12 46.64
N ASN A 148 24.65 34.24 46.84
CA ASN A 148 24.90 32.85 47.22
C ASN A 148 25.37 31.95 46.05
N GLN A 149 25.46 32.51 44.83
CA GLN A 149 25.86 31.80 43.62
C GLN A 149 27.35 31.96 43.35
N SER A 150 27.95 30.95 42.71
CA SER A 150 29.35 31.01 42.28
C SER A 150 29.59 32.19 41.34
N TRP A 151 30.72 32.87 41.50
CA TRP A 151 31.10 34.07 40.73
C TRP A 151 30.09 35.22 40.79
N PHE A 152 29.37 35.34 41.91
CA PHE A 152 28.44 36.44 42.19
C PHE A 152 27.34 36.60 41.13
N LEU A 153 26.82 35.48 40.60
CA LEU A 153 25.67 35.53 39.68
C LEU A 153 24.39 35.93 40.42
N ALA A 154 23.52 36.70 39.77
CA ALA A 154 22.25 37.13 40.33
C ALA A 154 21.27 35.96 40.54
N LYS A 155 21.44 34.86 39.79
CA LYS A 155 20.69 33.61 39.87
C LYS A 155 21.62 32.42 39.63
N GLU A 156 21.12 31.20 39.73
CA GLU A 156 21.84 30.00 39.29
C GLU A 156 22.36 30.14 37.85
N SER A 157 23.48 29.48 37.54
CA SER A 157 24.22 29.70 36.28
C SER A 157 23.37 29.53 35.01
N GLY A 158 22.49 28.53 34.98
CA GLY A 158 21.53 28.34 33.91
C GLY A 158 20.42 29.39 33.89
N GLY A 159 19.97 29.82 35.07
CA GLY A 159 18.89 30.78 35.29
C GLY A 159 19.18 32.15 34.68
N VAL A 160 20.40 32.67 34.87
CA VAL A 160 20.80 33.96 34.28
C VAL A 160 20.85 33.93 32.75
N CYS A 161 21.09 32.75 32.15
CA CYS A 161 21.11 32.63 30.70
C CYS A 161 19.69 32.60 30.13
N VAL A 162 18.79 31.82 30.72
CA VAL A 162 17.43 31.61 30.18
C VAL A 162 16.49 32.80 30.36
N ASP A 163 16.83 33.76 31.22
CA ASP A 163 16.13 35.05 31.32
C ASP A 163 16.15 35.83 30.00
N CYS A 164 17.15 35.58 29.14
CA CYS A 164 17.29 36.21 27.82
C CYS A 164 17.32 35.21 26.65
N HIS A 165 17.87 34.01 26.86
CA HIS A 165 17.98 32.98 25.83
C HIS A 165 16.77 32.04 25.88
N LYS A 166 16.07 31.90 24.75
CA LYS A 166 14.91 31.02 24.64
C LYS A 166 15.30 29.59 25.02
N TYR A 167 14.72 29.09 26.11
CA TYR A 167 14.91 27.72 26.56
C TYR A 167 13.88 26.82 25.88
N ALA A 168 14.32 26.09 24.86
CA ALA A 168 13.51 25.08 24.20
C ALA A 168 13.16 23.94 25.18
N SER A 169 11.86 23.65 25.33
CA SER A 169 11.33 22.58 26.19
C SER A 169 10.21 21.84 25.47
N GLY A 170 10.24 20.51 25.50
CA GLY A 170 9.21 19.65 24.88
C GLY A 170 9.69 18.84 23.67
N GLU A 171 10.95 19.01 23.25
CA GLU A 171 11.57 18.20 22.21
C GLU A 171 11.81 16.75 22.66
N LYS A 172 11.79 15.80 21.71
CA LYS A 172 11.90 14.36 22.01
C LYS A 172 13.27 13.95 22.55
N SER A 173 14.32 14.69 22.24
CA SER A 173 15.68 14.39 22.66
C SER A 173 16.39 15.66 23.10
N THR A 174 16.90 15.66 24.32
CA THR A 174 17.59 16.81 24.93
C THR A 174 18.93 16.33 25.47
N HIS A 175 19.99 17.09 25.17
CA HIS A 175 21.32 16.82 25.67
C HIS A 175 21.37 17.10 27.17
N ARG A 176 21.85 16.15 27.97
CA ARG A 176 21.75 16.21 29.43
C ARG A 176 22.37 17.49 30.06
N PRO A 177 23.55 17.97 29.65
CA PRO A 177 24.07 19.26 30.12
C PRO A 177 23.15 20.44 29.82
N TYR A 178 22.49 20.44 28.66
CA TYR A 178 21.52 21.47 28.30
C TYR A 178 20.24 21.35 29.14
N GLN A 179 19.73 20.13 29.35
CA GLN A 179 18.55 19.85 30.19
C GLN A 179 18.73 20.34 31.63
N ASN A 180 19.93 20.18 32.18
CA ASN A 180 20.30 20.62 33.51
C ASN A 180 20.62 22.12 33.58
N ARG A 181 20.62 22.82 32.43
CA ARG A 181 21.07 24.21 32.29
C ARG A 181 22.52 24.46 32.70
N ASP A 182 23.37 23.45 32.54
CA ASP A 182 24.82 23.54 32.78
C ASP A 182 25.55 24.19 31.59
N CYS A 183 25.04 25.34 31.10
CA CYS A 183 25.46 25.99 29.86
C CYS A 183 26.97 26.28 29.85
N ILE A 184 27.52 26.64 31.01
CA ILE A 184 28.92 27.02 31.17
C ILE A 184 29.90 25.84 31.12
N LEU A 185 29.43 24.59 31.07
CA LEU A 185 30.31 23.42 30.82
C LEU A 185 30.90 23.48 29.42
N CYS A 186 30.12 23.98 28.46
CA CYS A 186 30.51 24.08 27.07
C CYS A 186 30.78 25.53 26.64
N HIS A 187 30.06 26.49 27.21
CA HIS A 187 30.16 27.91 26.86
C HIS A 187 30.96 28.74 27.86
N LEU A 188 31.53 29.85 27.38
CA LEU A 188 32.13 30.93 28.15
C LEU A 188 31.20 32.15 28.10
N GLY A 189 30.62 32.52 29.25
CA GLY A 189 29.57 33.54 29.33
C GLY A 189 29.97 34.97 28.95
N HIS A 190 31.27 35.26 28.77
CA HIS A 190 31.77 36.60 28.44
C HIS A 190 32.38 36.67 27.04
N GLY A 191 33.31 35.76 26.73
CA GLY A 191 34.03 35.73 25.46
C GLY A 191 34.90 34.48 25.35
N SER A 192 35.16 34.06 24.10
CA SER A 192 35.95 32.88 23.76
C SER A 192 36.84 33.12 22.54
N SER A 193 37.92 32.34 22.44
CA SER A 193 38.76 32.22 21.24
C SER A 193 38.13 31.37 20.13
N THR A 194 36.99 30.71 20.36
CA THR A 194 36.26 29.93 19.34
C THR A 194 34.92 30.57 18.99
N ASP A 195 34.25 30.06 17.96
CA ASP A 195 32.90 30.51 17.58
C ASP A 195 31.86 30.12 18.63
N HIS A 196 30.71 30.82 18.64
CA HIS A 196 29.56 30.56 19.52
C HIS A 196 29.89 30.47 21.02
N LEU A 197 30.92 31.18 21.47
CA LEU A 197 31.37 31.21 22.86
C LEU A 197 31.76 29.83 23.42
N LEU A 198 32.11 28.86 22.59
CA LEU A 198 32.49 27.52 23.06
C LEU A 198 33.85 27.54 23.80
N ARG A 199 34.11 26.56 24.67
CA ARG A 199 35.42 26.45 25.36
C ARG A 199 36.53 25.85 24.50
N ALA A 200 36.15 25.16 23.43
CA ALA A 200 37.02 24.47 22.49
C ALA A 200 36.24 24.21 21.18
N PRO A 201 36.90 23.85 20.07
CA PRO A 201 36.21 23.40 18.86
C PRO A 201 35.19 22.28 19.15
N ALA A 202 34.05 22.30 18.48
CA ALA A 202 32.90 21.46 18.84
C ALA A 202 33.22 19.96 18.89
N SER A 203 33.89 19.41 17.87
CA SER A 203 34.28 17.99 17.82
C SER A 203 35.19 17.58 18.98
N GLU A 204 36.16 18.43 19.34
CA GLU A 204 37.04 18.18 20.48
C GLU A 204 36.27 18.25 21.81
N LEU A 205 35.41 19.26 21.97
CA LEU A 205 34.60 19.47 23.17
C LEU A 205 33.67 18.28 23.43
N CYS A 206 33.04 17.74 22.40
CA CYS A 206 32.20 16.54 22.50
C CYS A 206 33.00 15.35 23.04
N LEU A 207 34.21 15.12 22.54
CA LEU A 207 35.05 13.97 22.91
C LEU A 207 35.62 14.03 24.32
N ARG A 208 35.56 15.18 25.00
CA ARG A 208 35.93 15.29 26.42
C ARG A 208 35.00 14.51 27.35
N CYS A 209 33.73 14.33 26.92
CA CYS A 209 32.74 13.50 27.62
C CYS A 209 32.41 12.21 26.86
N HIS A 210 32.40 12.27 25.52
CA HIS A 210 32.18 11.12 24.65
C HIS A 210 33.50 10.44 24.29
N LYS A 211 33.92 9.48 25.13
CA LYS A 211 35.15 8.70 24.99
C LYS A 211 35.42 8.24 23.55
N LYS A 212 36.58 8.62 23.00
CA LYS A 212 36.99 8.37 21.60
C LYS A 212 37.04 6.88 21.26
N GLU A 213 37.37 6.04 22.24
CA GLU A 213 37.50 4.59 22.12
C GLU A 213 36.18 3.94 21.65
N ASN A 214 35.03 4.53 22.01
CA ASN A 214 33.70 4.05 21.60
C ASN A 214 33.40 4.22 20.10
N PHE A 215 34.29 4.89 19.37
CA PHE A 215 34.16 5.16 17.95
C PHE A 215 35.29 4.52 17.14
N THR A 216 36.03 3.59 17.74
CA THR A 216 37.09 2.82 17.09
C THR A 216 36.60 1.40 16.77
N GLY A 217 36.79 0.95 15.53
CA GLY A 217 36.43 -0.39 15.06
C GLY A 217 36.97 -0.69 13.67
N ARG A 218 36.81 -1.92 13.17
CA ARG A 218 37.41 -2.34 11.88
C ARG A 218 36.99 -1.47 10.69
N VAL A 219 35.75 -1.03 10.70
CA VAL A 219 35.18 -0.12 9.71
C VAL A 219 34.66 1.09 10.47
N VAL A 220 35.24 2.27 10.23
CA VAL A 220 34.77 3.55 10.77
C VAL A 220 33.98 4.27 9.66
N HIS A 221 32.83 4.84 10.01
CA HIS A 221 32.02 5.62 9.08
C HIS A 221 32.69 6.97 8.83
N PRO A 222 33.09 7.32 7.60
CA PRO A 222 33.93 8.50 7.35
C PRO A 222 33.41 9.83 7.93
N PRO A 223 32.10 10.14 7.93
CA PRO A 223 31.58 11.37 8.55
C PRO A 223 31.84 11.49 10.07
N MET A 224 32.18 10.40 10.75
CA MET A 224 32.52 10.41 12.18
C MET A 224 33.85 11.11 12.46
N GLU A 225 34.79 11.09 11.52
CA GLU A 225 36.13 11.69 11.71
C GLU A 225 36.17 13.20 11.44
N ASP A 226 35.11 13.76 10.85
CA ASP A 226 35.04 15.16 10.43
C ASP A 226 34.31 16.04 11.47
N ASN A 227 32.99 16.15 11.37
CA ASN A 227 32.20 17.01 12.25
C ASN A 227 30.94 16.29 12.77
N CYS A 228 30.89 16.08 14.09
CA CYS A 228 29.74 15.46 14.77
C CYS A 228 28.42 16.20 14.49
N MET A 229 28.50 17.52 14.29
CA MET A 229 27.32 18.38 14.11
C MET A 229 26.67 18.25 12.72
N ASN A 230 27.32 17.58 11.76
CA ASN A 230 26.71 17.25 10.48
C ASN A 230 25.50 16.31 10.66
N CYS A 231 25.51 15.53 11.74
CA CYS A 231 24.44 14.57 12.06
C CYS A 231 23.74 14.87 13.39
N HIS A 232 24.39 15.57 14.33
CA HIS A 232 23.84 15.83 15.66
C HIS A 232 23.60 17.31 15.97
N GLN A 233 22.56 17.59 16.75
CA GLN A 233 22.28 18.89 17.38
C GLN A 233 22.77 18.85 18.84
N SER A 234 23.55 19.85 19.26
CA SER A 234 24.22 19.84 20.56
C SER A 234 23.31 20.08 21.78
N HIS A 235 22.10 20.60 21.58
CA HIS A 235 21.18 21.00 22.66
C HIS A 235 19.90 20.15 22.67
N THR A 236 19.02 20.37 21.70
CA THR A 236 17.74 19.66 21.59
C THR A 236 17.49 19.27 20.16
N SER A 237 16.70 18.21 19.97
CA SER A 237 16.20 17.79 18.67
C SER A 237 14.85 17.09 18.82
N ASN A 238 14.01 17.26 17.81
CA ASN A 238 12.77 16.50 17.64
C ASN A 238 13.00 15.05 17.18
N ASN A 239 14.26 14.68 16.90
CA ASN A 239 14.67 13.34 16.48
C ASN A 239 15.42 12.62 17.62
N PRO A 240 15.37 11.27 17.68
CA PRO A 240 16.06 10.51 18.71
C PRO A 240 17.58 10.73 18.65
N LYS A 241 18.25 10.58 19.79
CA LYS A 241 19.72 10.71 19.91
C LYS A 241 20.27 12.01 19.33
N LEU A 242 19.52 13.10 19.48
CA LEU A 242 19.90 14.44 19.05
C LEU A 242 20.18 14.56 17.54
N LEU A 243 19.57 13.77 16.67
CA LEU A 243 19.86 13.85 15.24
C LEU A 243 19.31 15.13 14.60
N VAL A 244 20.03 15.75 13.66
CA VAL A 244 19.56 16.95 12.94
C VAL A 244 18.31 16.69 12.09
N GLN A 245 18.14 15.44 11.64
CA GLN A 245 17.01 14.97 10.83
C GLN A 245 16.65 13.52 11.22
N PRO A 246 15.44 13.03 10.89
CA PRO A 246 15.11 11.62 11.03
C PRO A 246 16.11 10.73 10.28
N PRO A 247 16.45 9.52 10.79
CA PRO A 247 17.47 8.65 10.20
C PRO A 247 17.40 8.45 8.67
N PRO A 248 16.25 8.17 8.04
CA PRO A 248 16.21 8.00 6.59
C PRO A 248 16.59 9.28 5.83
N ALA A 249 16.03 10.44 6.20
CA ALA A 249 16.37 11.72 5.57
C ALA A 249 17.84 12.08 5.78
N LEU A 250 18.35 11.87 6.99
CA LEU A 250 19.74 12.16 7.34
C LEU A 250 20.74 11.35 6.50
N CYS A 251 20.53 10.03 6.41
CA CYS A 251 21.44 9.14 5.69
C CYS A 251 21.38 9.40 4.17
N GLN A 252 20.19 9.71 3.64
CA GLN A 252 19.96 9.93 2.20
C GLN A 252 20.55 11.24 1.68
N ASN A 253 20.98 12.15 2.56
CA ASN A 253 21.72 13.35 2.15
C ASN A 253 23.11 13.00 1.58
N CYS A 254 23.63 11.81 1.87
CA CYS A 254 24.90 11.31 1.32
C CYS A 254 24.75 9.97 0.58
N HIS A 255 23.73 9.16 0.91
CA HIS A 255 23.48 7.85 0.30
C HIS A 255 22.29 7.89 -0.66
N ASP A 256 22.47 8.53 -1.81
CA ASP A 256 21.45 8.66 -2.86
C ASP A 256 20.96 7.31 -3.40
N ASP A 257 21.87 6.32 -3.48
CA ASP A 257 21.58 4.95 -3.90
C ASP A 257 20.70 4.16 -2.91
N LYS A 258 20.46 4.74 -1.72
CA LYS A 258 19.61 4.19 -0.65
C LYS A 258 18.32 4.99 -0.44
N LYS A 259 17.88 5.73 -1.46
CA LYS A 259 16.54 6.32 -1.51
C LYS A 259 15.50 5.25 -1.93
N PRO A 260 14.27 5.27 -1.36
CA PRO A 260 13.20 4.40 -1.80
C PRO A 260 12.92 4.59 -3.29
N ASP A 261 13.03 3.51 -4.06
CA ASP A 261 12.68 3.50 -5.47
C ASP A 261 11.16 3.29 -5.59
N PRO A 262 10.41 4.20 -6.25
CA PRO A 262 8.96 4.07 -6.38
C PRO A 262 8.54 2.80 -7.12
N ASN A 263 9.44 2.16 -7.87
CA ASN A 263 9.19 0.92 -8.60
C ASN A 263 9.59 -0.34 -7.83
N LYS A 264 10.09 -0.21 -6.59
CA LYS A 264 10.50 -1.34 -5.74
C LYS A 264 9.72 -1.38 -4.45
N THR A 265 9.47 -2.59 -3.97
CA THR A 265 8.90 -2.82 -2.65
C THR A 265 10.01 -2.75 -1.60
N PRO A 266 9.96 -1.77 -0.68
CA PRO A 266 10.94 -1.69 0.39
C PRO A 266 10.68 -2.75 1.46
N HIS A 267 11.76 -3.34 1.97
CA HIS A 267 11.75 -4.17 3.17
C HIS A 267 11.23 -3.36 4.35
N GLN A 268 10.38 -3.94 5.21
CA GLN A 268 9.66 -3.19 6.23
C GLN A 268 10.55 -2.33 7.16
N PRO A 269 11.70 -2.82 7.69
CA PRO A 269 12.60 -1.98 8.48
C PRO A 269 13.19 -0.81 7.69
N PHE A 270 13.48 -1.01 6.40
CA PHE A 270 13.97 0.04 5.51
C PHE A 270 12.86 1.07 5.20
N LYS A 271 11.65 0.60 4.90
CA LYS A 271 10.46 1.44 4.71
C LYS A 271 10.17 2.33 5.93
N ASN A 272 10.34 1.77 7.13
CA ASN A 272 10.13 2.47 8.39
C ASN A 272 11.30 3.40 8.76
N GLY A 273 12.38 3.46 7.96
CA GLY A 273 13.54 4.29 8.24
C GLY A 273 14.40 3.80 9.42
N GLU A 274 14.34 2.50 9.72
CA GLU A 274 15.01 1.89 10.88
C GLU A 274 16.46 1.50 10.57
N CYS A 275 17.18 2.36 9.85
CA CYS A 275 18.53 2.10 9.33
C CYS A 275 19.49 1.60 10.44
N ILE A 276 19.41 2.22 11.62
CA ILE A 276 20.28 1.95 12.78
C ILE A 276 19.92 0.67 13.55
N LYS A 277 18.86 -0.06 13.17
CA LYS A 277 18.63 -1.42 13.69
C LYS A 277 19.55 -2.44 13.03
N CYS A 278 19.91 -2.18 11.77
CA CYS A 278 20.75 -3.05 10.96
C CYS A 278 22.19 -2.53 10.84
N HIS A 279 22.38 -1.21 10.87
CA HIS A 279 23.68 -0.57 10.73
C HIS A 279 24.14 0.09 12.03
N ALA A 280 25.43 -0.02 12.33
CA ALA A 280 26.11 0.75 13.35
C ALA A 280 26.74 1.99 12.69
N SER A 281 26.03 3.12 12.75
CA SER A 281 26.29 4.35 11.98
C SER A 281 27.61 5.07 12.25
N HIS A 282 28.39 4.66 13.25
CA HIS A 282 29.69 5.25 13.55
C HIS A 282 30.82 4.27 13.25
N THR A 283 30.72 3.04 13.74
CA THR A 283 31.73 2.02 13.50
C THR A 283 31.16 0.62 13.65
N SER A 284 31.73 -0.35 12.94
CA SER A 284 31.43 -1.77 13.08
C SER A 284 32.66 -2.64 12.79
N ASN A 285 32.63 -3.87 13.30
CA ASN A 285 33.56 -4.93 12.91
C ASN A 285 33.12 -5.71 11.65
N GLN A 286 31.98 -5.34 11.06
CA GLN A 286 31.41 -5.97 9.87
C GLN A 286 31.47 -5.03 8.67
N ALA A 287 31.61 -5.61 7.47
CA ALA A 287 31.52 -4.85 6.22
C ALA A 287 30.18 -4.10 6.13
N SER A 288 30.17 -2.98 5.42
CA SER A 288 28.97 -2.12 5.26
C SER A 288 28.36 -1.65 6.59
N LEU A 289 29.17 -1.55 7.64
CA LEU A 289 28.77 -1.08 8.97
C LEU A 289 27.60 -1.87 9.57
N LEU A 290 27.48 -3.17 9.29
CA LEU A 290 26.39 -3.97 9.86
C LEU A 290 26.53 -4.09 11.39
N ALA A 291 25.44 -3.96 12.12
CA ALA A 291 25.45 -4.08 13.58
C ALA A 291 25.80 -5.49 14.08
N ARG A 292 25.59 -6.52 13.24
CA ARG A 292 25.85 -7.95 13.52
C ARG A 292 26.23 -8.67 12.21
N PRO A 293 26.96 -9.79 12.26
CA PRO A 293 27.23 -10.61 11.07
C PRO A 293 25.96 -11.29 10.54
N THR A 294 25.91 -11.59 9.24
CA THR A 294 24.86 -12.46 8.67
C THR A 294 25.21 -13.93 8.91
N PRO A 295 24.24 -14.80 9.29
CA PRO A 295 22.80 -14.56 9.28
C PRO A 295 22.23 -14.03 10.61
N ALA A 296 23.06 -13.92 11.67
CA ALA A 296 22.63 -13.51 13.01
C ALA A 296 21.89 -12.15 13.01
N LEU A 297 22.28 -11.22 12.13
CA LEU A 297 21.58 -9.96 11.93
C LEU A 297 20.14 -10.16 11.43
N CYS A 298 19.93 -11.01 10.42
CA CYS A 298 18.60 -11.25 9.87
C CYS A 298 17.70 -11.95 10.91
N PHE A 299 18.28 -12.85 11.70
CA PHE A 299 17.55 -13.61 12.71
C PHE A 299 17.21 -12.84 13.98
N THR A 300 17.54 -11.54 14.07
CA THR A 300 16.96 -10.68 15.11
C THR A 300 15.47 -10.44 14.89
N CYS A 301 15.00 -10.59 13.64
CA CYS A 301 13.60 -10.42 13.26
C CYS A 301 13.01 -11.68 12.61
N HIS A 302 13.82 -12.47 11.88
CA HIS A 302 13.35 -13.68 11.20
C HIS A 302 13.54 -14.94 12.06
N LYS A 303 12.53 -15.81 12.10
CA LYS A 303 12.60 -17.09 12.83
C LYS A 303 13.59 -18.05 12.17
N GLN A 304 14.46 -18.68 12.95
CA GLN A 304 15.54 -19.55 12.47
C GLN A 304 15.07 -20.93 11.98
N GLY A 305 14.05 -21.52 12.63
CA GLY A 305 13.63 -22.90 12.38
C GLY A 305 13.46 -23.29 10.90
N PRO A 306 12.75 -22.49 10.06
CA PRO A 306 12.58 -22.78 8.64
C PRO A 306 13.86 -22.81 7.77
N PHE A 307 15.01 -22.41 8.34
CA PHE A 307 16.30 -22.35 7.65
C PHE A 307 17.28 -23.44 8.12
N GLN A 308 16.88 -24.28 9.07
CA GLN A 308 17.75 -25.26 9.75
C GLN A 308 17.14 -26.67 9.78
N LEU A 309 16.31 -27.02 8.78
CA LEU A 309 15.77 -28.39 8.63
C LEU A 309 16.86 -29.38 8.19
N SER A 310 16.55 -30.69 8.19
CA SER A 310 17.53 -31.77 7.94
C SER A 310 18.38 -31.63 6.66
N VAL A 311 17.84 -31.04 5.60
CA VAL A 311 18.56 -30.71 4.36
C VAL A 311 18.57 -29.19 4.20
N VAL A 312 19.72 -28.55 4.43
CA VAL A 312 19.88 -27.09 4.27
C VAL A 312 20.55 -26.78 2.93
N HIS A 313 20.01 -25.78 2.23
CA HIS A 313 20.60 -25.29 1.01
C HIS A 313 21.92 -24.55 1.31
N ARG A 314 23.00 -24.89 0.59
CA ARG A 314 24.35 -24.40 0.88
C ARG A 314 24.49 -22.88 1.08
N PRO A 315 23.91 -22.00 0.24
CA PRO A 315 24.00 -20.55 0.48
C PRO A 315 23.36 -20.11 1.80
N VAL A 316 22.35 -20.83 2.29
CA VAL A 316 21.70 -20.57 3.57
C VAL A 316 22.57 -21.04 4.74
N SER A 317 23.16 -22.25 4.64
CA SER A 317 24.07 -22.74 5.68
C SER A 317 25.33 -21.87 5.81
N GLU A 318 25.77 -21.24 4.72
CA GLU A 318 26.89 -20.29 4.71
C GLU A 318 26.49 -18.85 5.12
N GLY A 319 25.22 -18.60 5.47
CA GLY A 319 24.75 -17.28 5.91
C GLY A 319 24.68 -16.22 4.81
N GLN A 320 24.70 -16.62 3.54
CA GLN A 320 24.77 -15.74 2.37
C GLN A 320 23.39 -15.25 1.91
N CYS A 321 22.53 -14.87 2.86
CA CYS A 321 21.15 -14.45 2.60
C CYS A 321 21.07 -13.34 1.54
N ALA A 322 22.01 -12.39 1.61
CA ALA A 322 22.06 -11.25 0.72
C ALA A 322 22.45 -11.60 -0.73
N ARG A 323 22.90 -12.83 -1.05
CA ARG A 323 23.19 -13.22 -2.44
C ARG A 323 21.91 -13.37 -3.25
N CYS A 324 20.84 -13.82 -2.61
CA CYS A 324 19.54 -14.01 -3.24
C CYS A 324 18.58 -12.86 -2.89
N HIS A 325 18.70 -12.28 -1.70
CA HIS A 325 17.79 -11.24 -1.22
C HIS A 325 18.43 -9.84 -1.15
N ASP A 326 17.68 -8.81 -1.50
CA ASP A 326 18.02 -7.41 -1.20
C ASP A 326 17.43 -7.01 0.16
N PRO A 327 18.22 -6.72 1.20
CA PRO A 327 17.69 -6.39 2.51
C PRO A 327 17.04 -4.99 2.61
N HIS A 328 17.14 -4.16 1.57
CA HIS A 328 16.57 -2.80 1.54
C HIS A 328 15.29 -2.75 0.72
N GLN A 329 15.35 -3.09 -0.57
CA GLN A 329 14.22 -2.97 -1.49
C GLN A 329 14.40 -3.85 -2.73
N SER A 330 13.31 -4.41 -3.24
CA SER A 330 13.33 -5.19 -4.47
C SER A 330 12.09 -4.96 -5.33
N SER A 331 12.23 -5.10 -6.66
CA SER A 331 11.10 -5.21 -7.58
C SER A 331 10.34 -6.54 -7.45
N GLU A 332 10.95 -7.53 -6.78
CA GLU A 332 10.43 -8.89 -6.69
C GLU A 332 9.94 -9.24 -5.28
N ASP A 333 8.95 -10.12 -5.22
CA ASP A 333 8.39 -10.64 -3.99
C ASP A 333 9.46 -11.28 -3.10
N LYS A 334 9.23 -11.24 -1.78
CA LYS A 334 10.14 -11.83 -0.78
C LYS A 334 11.57 -11.32 -0.91
N MET A 335 11.75 -10.11 -1.43
CA MET A 335 13.03 -9.42 -1.54
C MET A 335 14.04 -10.07 -2.48
N PHE A 336 13.65 -10.90 -3.44
CA PHE A 336 14.63 -11.48 -4.38
C PHE A 336 15.36 -10.38 -5.17
N ARG A 337 16.67 -10.50 -5.39
CA ARG A 337 17.43 -9.45 -6.12
C ARG A 337 16.98 -9.24 -7.56
N THR A 338 16.60 -10.33 -8.22
CA THR A 338 15.99 -10.35 -9.56
C THR A 338 14.97 -11.50 -9.59
N LYS A 339 14.37 -11.78 -10.75
CA LYS A 339 13.36 -12.85 -10.87
C LYS A 339 13.90 -14.15 -10.26
N PRO A 340 13.12 -14.90 -9.46
CA PRO A 340 13.59 -16.09 -8.75
C PRO A 340 14.34 -17.09 -9.64
N VAL A 341 13.86 -17.29 -10.88
CA VAL A 341 14.51 -18.18 -11.86
C VAL A 341 15.91 -17.72 -12.25
N GLU A 342 16.14 -16.42 -12.39
CA GLU A 342 17.44 -15.84 -12.73
C GLU A 342 18.41 -15.96 -11.56
N VAL A 343 17.94 -15.66 -10.34
CA VAL A 343 18.72 -15.83 -9.10
C VAL A 343 19.19 -17.28 -8.97
N CYS A 344 18.29 -18.26 -9.13
CA CYS A 344 18.64 -19.68 -9.10
C CYS A 344 19.63 -20.06 -10.21
N ALA A 345 19.40 -19.56 -11.44
CA ALA A 345 20.22 -19.88 -12.60
C ALA A 345 21.66 -19.34 -12.51
N THR A 346 21.93 -18.35 -11.65
CA THR A 346 23.32 -17.89 -11.39
C THR A 346 24.23 -18.99 -10.86
N CYS A 347 23.66 -19.99 -10.17
CA CYS A 347 24.39 -21.12 -9.60
C CYS A 347 24.00 -22.46 -10.23
N HIS A 348 22.75 -22.62 -10.70
CA HIS A 348 22.24 -23.85 -11.31
C HIS A 348 22.29 -23.84 -12.84
N ALA A 349 23.51 -23.88 -13.42
CA ALA A 349 23.71 -23.76 -14.87
C ALA A 349 22.92 -24.79 -15.72
N LYS A 350 22.80 -26.04 -15.26
CA LYS A 350 22.02 -27.09 -15.97
C LYS A 350 20.52 -26.77 -16.05
N VAL A 351 19.99 -26.11 -15.02
CA VAL A 351 18.58 -25.68 -14.98
C VAL A 351 18.33 -24.58 -16.02
N LYS A 352 19.30 -23.67 -16.21
CA LYS A 352 19.23 -22.60 -17.21
C LYS A 352 19.05 -23.15 -18.64
N GLU A 353 19.74 -24.23 -18.97
CA GLU A 353 19.58 -24.89 -20.28
C GLU A 353 18.24 -25.62 -20.40
N GLN A 354 17.80 -26.30 -19.35
CA GLN A 354 16.50 -27.00 -19.33
C GLN A 354 15.29 -26.07 -19.49
N LEU A 355 15.39 -24.82 -19.03
CA LEU A 355 14.32 -23.82 -19.19
C LEU A 355 14.02 -23.45 -20.65
N LYS A 356 14.94 -23.74 -21.58
CA LYS A 356 14.77 -23.49 -23.02
C LYS A 356 13.92 -24.56 -23.71
N ASP A 357 13.64 -25.69 -23.04
CA ASP A 357 12.88 -26.80 -23.61
C ASP A 357 11.42 -26.36 -23.89
N PRO A 358 10.95 -26.39 -25.16
CA PRO A 358 9.57 -26.06 -25.49
C PRO A 358 8.57 -27.01 -24.81
N ASP A 359 8.95 -28.27 -24.59
CA ASP A 359 8.13 -29.31 -23.97
C ASP A 359 8.37 -29.47 -22.45
N GLY A 360 9.11 -28.53 -21.84
CA GLY A 360 9.34 -28.52 -20.40
C GLY A 360 8.05 -28.36 -19.57
N HIS A 361 8.06 -28.89 -18.35
CA HIS A 361 6.96 -28.84 -17.40
C HIS A 361 6.51 -27.38 -17.16
N PRO A 362 5.23 -27.02 -17.36
CA PRO A 362 4.83 -25.60 -17.37
C PRO A 362 5.18 -24.82 -16.08
N PRO A 363 4.91 -25.33 -14.86
CA PRO A 363 5.39 -24.69 -13.62
C PRO A 363 6.91 -24.48 -13.57
N PHE A 364 7.70 -25.36 -14.19
CA PHE A 364 9.15 -25.21 -14.26
C PHE A 364 9.54 -24.09 -15.25
N LYS A 365 8.95 -24.06 -16.45
CA LYS A 365 9.17 -23.00 -17.45
C LYS A 365 8.76 -21.62 -16.96
N GLU A 366 7.70 -21.56 -16.15
CA GLU A 366 7.22 -20.34 -15.50
C GLU A 366 8.09 -19.91 -14.30
N GLY A 367 9.16 -20.66 -14.00
CA GLY A 367 10.10 -20.33 -12.91
C GLY A 367 9.53 -20.59 -11.51
N GLN A 368 8.45 -21.34 -11.37
CA GLN A 368 7.76 -21.63 -10.11
C GLN A 368 8.47 -22.74 -9.30
N CYS A 369 9.79 -22.64 -9.17
CA CYS A 369 10.65 -23.62 -8.51
C CYS A 369 10.16 -23.90 -7.07
N SER A 370 9.70 -22.86 -6.38
CA SER A 370 9.30 -22.94 -4.97
C SER A 370 7.99 -23.69 -4.70
N ARG A 371 7.25 -24.12 -5.74
CA ARG A 371 6.07 -24.98 -5.58
C ARG A 371 6.47 -26.39 -5.19
N CYS A 372 7.56 -26.87 -5.79
CA CYS A 372 8.07 -28.22 -5.58
C CYS A 372 9.32 -28.23 -4.69
N HIS A 373 10.08 -27.14 -4.65
CA HIS A 373 11.29 -27.01 -3.83
C HIS A 373 11.12 -26.03 -2.68
N ALA A 374 11.71 -26.34 -1.53
CA ALA A 374 11.92 -25.43 -0.42
C ALA A 374 13.36 -24.86 -0.53
N PRO A 375 13.55 -23.66 -1.12
CA PRO A 375 14.87 -23.16 -1.54
C PRO A 375 15.83 -22.85 -0.38
N HIS A 376 15.37 -22.93 0.87
CA HIS A 376 16.19 -22.68 2.06
C HIS A 376 16.59 -23.97 2.76
N SER A 377 15.61 -24.75 3.19
CA SER A 377 15.83 -26.06 3.81
C SER A 377 14.58 -26.93 3.69
N SER A 378 14.74 -28.25 3.78
CA SER A 378 13.65 -29.23 3.78
C SER A 378 13.98 -30.46 4.62
N GLU A 379 12.95 -31.15 5.10
CA GLU A 379 13.07 -32.50 5.65
C GLU A 379 13.22 -33.59 4.57
N LYS A 380 13.15 -33.23 3.28
CA LYS A 380 13.17 -34.15 2.15
C LYS A 380 14.41 -33.94 1.28
N ALA A 381 14.93 -35.04 0.75
CA ALA A 381 16.06 -35.01 -0.17
C ALA A 381 15.79 -34.08 -1.37
N LYS A 382 16.86 -33.49 -1.92
CA LYS A 382 16.80 -32.53 -3.04
C LYS A 382 15.91 -31.32 -2.75
N LEU A 383 15.74 -30.95 -1.48
CA LEU A 383 14.96 -29.80 -1.03
C LEU A 383 13.49 -29.84 -1.48
N LEU A 384 12.86 -31.00 -1.60
CA LEU A 384 11.46 -31.07 -2.03
C LEU A 384 10.49 -30.60 -0.93
N THR A 385 9.38 -29.97 -1.30
CA THR A 385 8.32 -29.55 -0.36
C THR A 385 7.55 -30.75 0.19
N LEU A 386 7.35 -31.80 -0.61
CA LEU A 386 6.66 -33.04 -0.26
C LEU A 386 7.43 -34.27 -0.81
N LYS A 387 6.99 -35.50 -0.47
CA LYS A 387 7.55 -36.75 -1.03
C LYS A 387 7.31 -36.82 -2.55
N SER A 388 8.23 -37.38 -3.33
CA SER A 388 8.31 -37.20 -4.80
C SER A 388 7.04 -37.45 -5.63
N SER A 389 6.12 -38.33 -5.20
CA SER A 389 4.86 -38.59 -5.91
C SER A 389 3.73 -37.62 -5.56
N VAL A 390 3.78 -36.97 -4.39
CA VAL A 390 2.71 -36.16 -3.83
C VAL A 390 2.57 -34.78 -4.53
N PRO A 391 3.65 -34.02 -4.83
CA PRO A 391 3.54 -32.77 -5.58
C PRO A 391 2.84 -32.94 -6.94
N CYS A 392 3.08 -34.07 -7.60
CA CYS A 392 2.44 -34.37 -8.88
C CYS A 392 0.93 -34.50 -8.71
N GLN A 393 0.49 -35.23 -7.67
CA GLN A 393 -0.93 -35.41 -7.37
C GLN A 393 -1.59 -34.11 -6.95
N ASP A 394 -0.91 -33.25 -6.19
CA ASP A 394 -1.45 -31.97 -5.73
C ASP A 394 -1.88 -31.05 -6.89
N CYS A 395 -1.11 -31.03 -7.98
CA CYS A 395 -1.43 -30.22 -9.17
C CYS A 395 -2.23 -30.97 -10.24
N HIS A 396 -2.14 -32.30 -10.31
CA HIS A 396 -2.80 -33.13 -11.32
C HIS A 396 -3.87 -34.05 -10.70
N GLN A 397 -4.59 -33.57 -9.68
CA GLN A 397 -5.59 -34.35 -8.95
C GLN A 397 -6.62 -35.01 -9.90
N ASP A 398 -7.03 -34.30 -10.95
CA ASP A 398 -7.96 -34.77 -11.98
C ASP A 398 -7.39 -35.92 -12.84
N LYS A 399 -6.06 -36.02 -12.95
CA LYS A 399 -5.36 -37.08 -13.70
C LYS A 399 -5.06 -38.32 -12.87
N PHE A 400 -5.23 -38.24 -11.56
CA PHE A 400 -4.95 -39.34 -10.63
C PHE A 400 -6.20 -39.88 -9.93
N ASN A 401 -7.37 -39.28 -10.18
CA ASN A 401 -8.66 -39.80 -9.74
C ASN A 401 -9.20 -40.81 -10.76
N PHE A 402 -8.76 -42.06 -10.65
CA PHE A 402 -9.22 -43.13 -11.53
C PHE A 402 -10.51 -43.76 -10.98
N PRO A 403 -11.53 -43.98 -11.82
CA PRO A 403 -12.72 -44.74 -11.42
C PRO A 403 -12.36 -46.15 -10.93
N ASP A 404 -13.19 -46.71 -10.04
CA ASP A 404 -13.07 -48.12 -9.62
C ASP A 404 -13.39 -49.10 -10.75
N THR A 405 -14.07 -48.64 -11.79
CA THR A 405 -14.33 -49.40 -13.01
C THR A 405 -13.16 -49.22 -13.97
N GLY A 406 -12.71 -50.27 -14.66
CA GLY A 406 -11.59 -50.20 -15.62
C GLY A 406 -10.25 -50.70 -15.08
N VAL A 407 -9.15 -50.29 -15.73
CA VAL A 407 -7.78 -50.74 -15.44
C VAL A 407 -6.81 -49.56 -15.41
N THR A 408 -6.12 -49.39 -14.28
CA THR A 408 -5.00 -48.45 -14.12
C THR A 408 -3.68 -49.15 -14.42
N HIS A 409 -2.86 -48.55 -15.27
CA HIS A 409 -1.57 -49.10 -15.67
C HIS A 409 -0.61 -49.22 -14.48
N PHE A 410 0.15 -50.32 -14.41
CA PHE A 410 0.93 -50.69 -13.22
C PHE A 410 1.89 -49.61 -12.69
N PRO A 411 2.72 -48.93 -13.53
CA PRO A 411 3.60 -47.86 -13.06
C PRO A 411 2.85 -46.71 -12.38
N VAL A 412 1.64 -46.39 -12.85
CA VAL A 412 0.78 -45.36 -12.26
C VAL A 412 0.21 -45.83 -10.92
N LYS A 413 -0.27 -47.09 -10.86
CA LYS A 413 -0.76 -47.70 -9.61
C LYS A 413 0.32 -47.71 -8.51
N LYS A 414 1.60 -47.82 -8.89
CA LYS A 414 2.76 -47.79 -7.98
C LYS A 414 3.38 -46.40 -7.79
N GLN A 415 2.77 -45.34 -8.36
CA GLN A 415 3.25 -43.96 -8.28
C GLN A 415 4.69 -43.76 -8.81
N MET A 416 5.09 -44.56 -9.80
CA MET A 416 6.44 -44.57 -10.38
C MET A 416 6.57 -43.54 -11.53
N CYS A 417 6.01 -42.34 -11.36
CA CYS A 417 5.82 -41.36 -12.43
C CYS A 417 7.13 -40.97 -13.12
N VAL A 418 8.22 -40.83 -12.34
CA VAL A 418 9.54 -40.40 -12.83
C VAL A 418 10.30 -41.46 -13.63
N THR A 419 9.74 -42.68 -13.73
CA THR A 419 10.24 -43.74 -14.61
C THR A 419 9.95 -43.42 -16.08
N CYS A 420 8.81 -42.76 -16.34
CA CYS A 420 8.37 -42.39 -17.67
C CYS A 420 8.52 -40.90 -17.94
N HIS A 421 8.29 -40.04 -16.93
CA HIS A 421 8.28 -38.59 -17.08
C HIS A 421 9.46 -37.91 -16.38
N ALA A 422 10.14 -37.01 -17.08
CA ALA A 422 11.05 -36.05 -16.45
C ALA A 422 10.24 -34.98 -15.71
N THR A 423 10.70 -34.59 -14.51
CA THR A 423 9.98 -33.62 -13.65
C THR A 423 10.16 -32.16 -14.05
N HIS A 424 11.15 -31.86 -14.89
CA HIS A 424 11.46 -30.50 -15.33
C HIS A 424 11.36 -30.35 -16.84
N ALA A 425 12.18 -31.10 -17.58
CA ALA A 425 12.33 -31.01 -19.02
C ALA A 425 13.06 -32.27 -19.51
N SER A 426 12.82 -32.67 -20.76
CA SER A 426 13.42 -33.88 -21.36
C SER A 426 13.79 -33.73 -22.83
N GLY A 427 13.41 -32.61 -23.47
CA GLY A 427 13.48 -32.38 -24.90
C GLY A 427 12.44 -33.16 -25.71
N ARG A 428 11.44 -33.76 -25.06
CA ARG A 428 10.43 -34.62 -25.70
C ARG A 428 9.01 -34.25 -25.25
N LYS A 429 8.05 -34.41 -26.17
CA LYS A 429 6.62 -34.24 -25.88
C LYS A 429 6.19 -35.10 -24.69
N TRP A 430 5.33 -34.54 -23.84
CA TRP A 430 4.86 -35.15 -22.59
C TRP A 430 5.97 -35.45 -21.58
N MET A 431 7.14 -34.83 -21.75
CA MET A 431 8.30 -34.98 -20.89
C MET A 431 8.79 -36.42 -20.75
N LEU A 432 8.65 -37.23 -21.80
CA LEU A 432 9.09 -38.62 -21.75
C LEU A 432 10.60 -38.72 -21.60
N VAL A 433 11.08 -39.59 -20.70
CA VAL A 433 12.52 -39.79 -20.50
C VAL A 433 13.21 -40.46 -21.70
N LYS A 434 12.44 -41.14 -22.56
CA LYS A 434 12.87 -41.85 -23.78
C LYS A 434 11.80 -41.73 -24.89
N PRO A 435 12.11 -42.05 -26.16
CA PRO A 435 11.10 -42.24 -27.21
C PRO A 435 10.01 -43.24 -26.80
N GLU A 436 8.78 -43.05 -27.27
CA GLU A 436 7.59 -43.76 -26.78
C GLU A 436 7.69 -45.29 -26.88
N GLY A 437 8.02 -45.82 -28.06
CA GLY A 437 8.12 -47.28 -28.25
C GLY A 437 9.31 -47.89 -27.50
N GLU A 438 10.44 -47.18 -27.39
CA GLU A 438 11.58 -47.61 -26.56
C GLU A 438 11.24 -47.62 -25.07
N LEU A 439 10.53 -46.59 -24.59
CA LEU A 439 10.10 -46.49 -23.20
C LEU A 439 9.17 -47.64 -22.84
N CYS A 440 8.21 -47.97 -23.71
CA CYS A 440 7.34 -49.11 -23.51
C CYS A 440 8.11 -50.44 -23.58
N ALA A 441 9.12 -50.54 -24.47
CA ALA A 441 9.94 -51.73 -24.64
C ALA A 441 10.82 -52.06 -23.41
N ASP A 442 11.11 -51.08 -22.55
CA ASP A 442 11.79 -51.33 -21.27
C ASP A 442 10.99 -52.28 -20.35
N CYS A 443 9.66 -52.39 -20.57
CA CYS A 443 8.74 -53.22 -19.77
C CYS A 443 7.95 -54.25 -20.60
N HIS A 444 7.71 -53.99 -21.90
CA HIS A 444 6.90 -54.82 -22.79
C HIS A 444 7.74 -55.47 -23.90
N LYS A 445 7.53 -56.77 -24.15
CA LYS A 445 8.15 -57.47 -25.29
C LYS A 445 7.38 -57.14 -26.56
N LEU A 446 8.02 -56.41 -27.48
CA LEU A 446 7.41 -55.90 -28.72
C LEU A 446 7.76 -56.73 -29.97
N ASP A 447 8.59 -57.76 -29.83
CA ASP A 447 9.16 -58.55 -30.92
C ASP A 447 8.59 -59.98 -30.98
N ALA A 448 7.89 -60.45 -29.94
CA ALA A 448 7.27 -61.76 -29.92
C ALA A 448 6.17 -61.89 -28.84
N GLY A 449 5.24 -62.84 -29.05
CA GLY A 449 4.26 -63.30 -28.08
C GLY A 449 2.86 -62.67 -28.22
N ASP A 450 2.00 -62.93 -27.23
CA ASP A 450 0.57 -62.57 -27.22
C ASP A 450 0.29 -61.07 -27.52
N LEU A 451 1.21 -60.18 -27.13
CA LEU A 451 1.09 -58.76 -27.46
C LEU A 451 1.23 -58.51 -28.96
N GLN A 452 2.17 -59.16 -29.64
CA GLN A 452 2.40 -59.03 -31.08
C GLN A 452 1.23 -59.61 -31.88
N ASP A 453 0.71 -60.77 -31.46
CA ASP A 453 -0.43 -61.45 -32.08
C ASP A 453 -1.70 -60.59 -32.03
N LYS A 454 -1.99 -59.99 -30.86
CA LYS A 454 -3.12 -59.07 -30.66
C LYS A 454 -3.05 -57.81 -31.50
N HIS A 455 -1.85 -57.44 -31.96
CA HIS A 455 -1.60 -56.28 -32.82
C HIS A 455 -1.27 -56.66 -34.27
N LYS A 456 -1.66 -57.87 -34.72
CA LYS A 456 -1.48 -58.34 -36.11
C LYS A 456 -0.04 -58.23 -36.61
N ASN A 457 0.93 -58.45 -35.73
CA ASN A 457 2.36 -58.36 -36.02
C ASN A 457 2.86 -56.97 -36.46
N MET A 458 2.15 -55.90 -36.09
CA MET A 458 2.47 -54.52 -36.50
C MET A 458 3.26 -53.71 -35.46
N LEU A 459 3.67 -54.28 -34.30
CA LEU A 459 4.44 -53.53 -33.31
C LEU A 459 5.93 -53.52 -33.63
N THR A 460 6.55 -52.36 -33.41
CA THR A 460 7.98 -52.09 -33.52
C THR A 460 8.40 -51.10 -32.42
N LYS A 461 9.70 -50.88 -32.24
CA LYS A 461 10.22 -49.82 -31.34
C LYS A 461 9.82 -48.39 -31.76
N ASN A 462 9.35 -48.21 -33.00
CA ASN A 462 8.87 -46.94 -33.52
C ASN A 462 7.33 -46.79 -33.40
N THR A 463 6.63 -47.81 -32.90
CA THR A 463 5.18 -47.78 -32.78
C THR A 463 4.74 -46.77 -31.72
N ARG A 464 3.70 -45.99 -32.05
CA ARG A 464 3.09 -45.00 -31.16
C ARG A 464 1.92 -45.62 -30.40
N CYS A 465 2.21 -46.39 -29.36
CA CYS A 465 1.23 -47.07 -28.52
C CYS A 465 0.08 -46.15 -28.03
N ALA A 466 0.39 -44.94 -27.57
CA ALA A 466 -0.55 -43.92 -27.09
C ALA A 466 -1.43 -43.32 -28.21
N TYR A 467 -1.19 -43.68 -29.47
CA TYR A 467 -2.10 -43.35 -30.56
C TYR A 467 -3.45 -44.08 -30.41
N CYS A 468 -3.43 -45.33 -29.93
CA CYS A 468 -4.61 -46.15 -29.70
C CYS A 468 -4.89 -46.39 -28.21
N HIS A 469 -3.85 -46.39 -27.37
CA HIS A 469 -3.94 -46.68 -25.95
C HIS A 469 -3.93 -45.42 -25.07
N THR A 470 -4.43 -45.57 -23.85
CA THR A 470 -4.26 -44.62 -22.75
C THR A 470 -3.26 -45.20 -21.73
N PRO A 471 -2.01 -44.71 -21.68
CA PRO A 471 -0.93 -45.33 -20.90
C PRO A 471 -1.07 -45.18 -19.37
N HIS A 472 -2.13 -44.51 -18.90
CA HIS A 472 -2.39 -44.30 -17.48
C HIS A 472 -3.58 -45.13 -16.99
N TYR A 473 -4.73 -45.00 -17.65
CA TYR A 473 -5.97 -45.65 -17.26
C TYR A 473 -6.91 -45.75 -18.46
N SER A 474 -7.65 -46.85 -18.57
CA SER A 474 -8.81 -46.99 -19.45
C SER A 474 -9.94 -47.76 -18.77
N GLY A 475 -11.17 -47.52 -19.22
CA GLY A 475 -12.30 -48.42 -18.94
C GLY A 475 -12.18 -49.77 -19.67
N ASP A 476 -11.32 -49.86 -20.69
CA ASP A 476 -11.04 -51.08 -21.44
C ASP A 476 -9.88 -51.88 -20.83
N LYS A 477 -10.01 -53.20 -20.78
CA LYS A 477 -8.99 -54.10 -20.18
C LYS A 477 -7.66 -54.06 -20.93
N GLY A 478 -7.67 -53.72 -22.22
CA GLY A 478 -6.48 -53.54 -23.07
C GLY A 478 -5.94 -52.11 -23.09
N LEU A 479 -6.41 -51.22 -22.21
CA LEU A 479 -6.03 -49.81 -22.18
C LEU A 479 -6.35 -49.04 -23.46
N LEU A 480 -7.33 -49.47 -24.27
CA LEU A 480 -7.73 -48.74 -25.49
C LEU A 480 -8.45 -47.43 -25.16
N LYS A 481 -8.36 -46.44 -26.06
CA LYS A 481 -9.14 -45.20 -25.95
C LYS A 481 -10.66 -45.46 -26.01
N LYS A 482 -11.44 -44.54 -25.45
CA LYS A 482 -12.87 -44.71 -25.17
C LYS A 482 -13.74 -44.96 -26.40
N HIS A 483 -13.50 -44.23 -27.49
CA HIS A 483 -14.27 -44.31 -28.71
C HIS A 483 -13.43 -44.89 -29.82
N ARG A 484 -13.87 -45.99 -30.41
CA ARG A 484 -13.18 -46.66 -31.51
C ARG A 484 -13.93 -46.42 -32.80
N HIS A 485 -13.19 -46.14 -33.85
CA HIS A 485 -13.75 -46.05 -35.18
C HIS A 485 -14.22 -47.46 -35.59
N PRO A 486 -15.45 -47.65 -36.11
CA PRO A 486 -16.02 -48.99 -36.28
C PRO A 486 -15.13 -49.98 -37.06
N PRO A 487 -14.51 -49.62 -38.21
CA PRO A 487 -13.53 -50.47 -38.90
C PRO A 487 -12.37 -50.97 -38.02
N PHE A 488 -11.90 -50.16 -37.07
CA PHE A 488 -10.83 -50.53 -36.14
C PHE A 488 -11.34 -51.44 -35.03
N GLU A 489 -12.55 -51.18 -34.51
CA GLU A 489 -13.20 -52.02 -33.49
C GLU A 489 -13.50 -53.43 -34.01
N GLU A 490 -13.92 -53.52 -35.26
CA GLU A 490 -14.22 -54.77 -35.97
C GLU A 490 -12.96 -55.50 -36.48
N ARG A 491 -11.77 -54.91 -36.31
CA ARG A 491 -10.47 -55.43 -36.75
C ARG A 491 -10.31 -55.58 -38.28
N GLY A 492 -11.09 -54.86 -39.08
CA GLY A 492 -10.99 -54.82 -40.55
C GLY A 492 -9.87 -53.89 -41.01
N CYS A 493 -8.61 -54.25 -40.72
CA CYS A 493 -7.44 -53.40 -40.99
C CYS A 493 -7.19 -53.26 -42.50
N GLU A 494 -7.42 -54.35 -43.24
CA GLU A 494 -7.28 -54.49 -44.69
C GLU A 494 -8.17 -53.53 -45.49
N ASN A 495 -9.25 -53.01 -44.89
CA ASN A 495 -10.15 -52.05 -45.54
C ASN A 495 -9.51 -50.68 -45.74
N CYS A 496 -8.43 -50.39 -45.03
CA CYS A 496 -7.73 -49.10 -45.10
C CYS A 496 -6.21 -49.22 -45.20
N HIS A 497 -5.64 -50.33 -44.72
CA HIS A 497 -4.21 -50.63 -44.76
C HIS A 497 -3.94 -51.72 -45.81
N GLY A 498 -3.01 -51.46 -46.72
CA GLY A 498 -2.49 -52.41 -47.69
C GLY A 498 -1.24 -53.18 -47.22
N GLU A 499 -0.52 -53.76 -48.16
CA GLU A 499 0.71 -54.53 -47.89
C GLU A 499 1.86 -53.61 -47.45
N VAL A 500 2.59 -54.02 -46.41
CA VAL A 500 3.72 -53.26 -45.87
C VAL A 500 4.92 -53.46 -46.80
N THR A 501 5.42 -52.38 -47.38
CA THR A 501 6.61 -52.36 -48.23
C THR A 501 7.67 -51.43 -47.65
N ASP A 502 8.92 -51.51 -48.14
CA ASP A 502 10.01 -50.61 -47.72
C ASP A 502 9.69 -49.12 -47.96
N SER A 503 8.80 -48.83 -48.92
CA SER A 503 8.31 -47.47 -49.23
C SER A 503 7.00 -47.08 -48.52
N SER A 504 6.27 -48.02 -47.90
CA SER A 504 5.05 -47.76 -47.13
C SER A 504 4.98 -48.64 -45.88
N ALA A 505 5.57 -48.14 -44.79
CA ALA A 505 5.73 -48.85 -43.51
C ALA A 505 4.43 -49.36 -42.84
N LEU A 506 3.25 -48.99 -43.36
CA LEU A 506 1.92 -49.43 -42.88
C LEU A 506 0.91 -49.66 -44.02
N GLY A 507 1.38 -49.78 -45.26
CA GLY A 507 0.54 -50.06 -46.43
C GLY A 507 -0.48 -48.97 -46.80
N LEU A 508 -0.29 -47.72 -46.38
CA LEU A 508 -1.21 -46.63 -46.68
C LEU A 508 -0.92 -46.04 -48.08
N PRO A 509 -1.94 -45.69 -48.89
CA PRO A 509 -1.74 -45.01 -50.17
C PRO A 509 -1.23 -43.57 -49.97
N GLU A 510 -0.58 -42.99 -50.99
CA GLU A 510 -0.03 -41.63 -50.96
C GLU A 510 -1.08 -40.56 -50.59
N ARG A 511 -2.37 -40.80 -50.90
CA ARG A 511 -3.49 -39.92 -50.57
C ARG A 511 -4.50 -40.56 -49.64
N ARG A 512 -4.31 -40.35 -48.33
CA ARG A 512 -5.19 -40.86 -47.27
C ARG A 512 -6.64 -40.36 -47.35
N THR A 513 -6.88 -39.19 -47.94
CA THR A 513 -8.23 -38.62 -48.11
C THR A 513 -9.12 -39.46 -49.04
N GLU A 514 -8.54 -40.13 -50.03
CA GLU A 514 -9.27 -40.95 -51.00
C GLU A 514 -9.83 -42.22 -50.34
N VAL A 515 -9.08 -42.83 -49.41
CA VAL A 515 -9.55 -43.97 -48.60
C VAL A 515 -10.69 -43.56 -47.68
N CYS A 516 -10.61 -42.38 -47.05
CA CYS A 516 -11.70 -41.91 -46.19
C CYS A 516 -13.00 -41.65 -46.99
N ALA A 517 -12.86 -41.19 -48.24
CA ALA A 517 -13.99 -40.84 -49.10
C ALA A 517 -14.79 -42.06 -49.61
N THR A 518 -14.27 -43.28 -49.51
CA THR A 518 -15.01 -44.50 -49.89
C THR A 518 -16.17 -44.83 -48.95
N CYS A 519 -16.20 -44.22 -47.75
CA CYS A 519 -17.26 -44.44 -46.76
C CYS A 519 -17.85 -43.13 -46.19
N HIS A 520 -17.24 -41.97 -46.45
CA HIS A 520 -17.66 -40.67 -45.93
C HIS A 520 -18.05 -39.70 -47.05
N ASP A 521 -19.13 -40.01 -47.76
CA ASP A 521 -19.58 -39.38 -49.01
C ASP A 521 -19.80 -37.85 -48.92
N GLN A 522 -20.12 -37.34 -47.72
CA GLN A 522 -20.30 -35.90 -47.45
C GLN A 522 -19.03 -35.07 -47.71
N GLN A 523 -17.85 -35.71 -47.77
CA GLN A 523 -16.60 -35.05 -48.11
C GLN A 523 -16.63 -34.42 -49.50
N ALA A 524 -17.29 -35.07 -50.47
CA ALA A 524 -17.41 -34.56 -51.84
C ALA A 524 -18.18 -33.23 -51.88
N ASP A 525 -19.16 -33.06 -51.00
CA ASP A 525 -19.95 -31.82 -50.92
C ASP A 525 -19.20 -30.69 -50.22
N TRP A 526 -18.36 -30.99 -49.22
CA TRP A 526 -17.51 -29.98 -48.59
C TRP A 526 -16.51 -29.38 -49.58
N LEU A 527 -15.94 -30.20 -50.47
CA LEU A 527 -14.98 -29.73 -51.47
C LEU A 527 -15.59 -28.78 -52.51
N LYS A 528 -16.92 -28.84 -52.72
CA LYS A 528 -17.66 -27.95 -53.62
C LYS A 528 -17.99 -26.58 -53.00
N LYS A 529 -17.87 -26.44 -51.67
CA LYS A 529 -18.18 -25.18 -50.96
C LYS A 529 -17.13 -24.10 -51.26
N LYS A 530 -17.56 -22.83 -51.18
CA LYS A 530 -16.70 -21.67 -51.53
C LYS A 530 -15.47 -21.55 -50.62
N PHE A 531 -15.60 -21.84 -49.33
CA PHE A 531 -14.52 -21.73 -48.36
C PHE A 531 -14.28 -23.07 -47.65
N VAL A 532 -13.40 -23.88 -48.22
CA VAL A 532 -12.96 -25.14 -47.60
C VAL A 532 -11.81 -24.87 -46.64
N HIS A 533 -11.84 -25.50 -45.46
CA HIS A 533 -10.77 -25.41 -44.48
C HIS A 533 -9.55 -26.19 -44.98
N ALA A 534 -8.37 -25.57 -44.99
CA ALA A 534 -7.16 -26.13 -45.60
C ALA A 534 -6.82 -27.58 -45.16
N PRO A 535 -6.88 -27.96 -43.86
CA PRO A 535 -6.60 -29.32 -43.44
C PRO A 535 -7.49 -30.39 -44.07
N VAL A 536 -8.72 -30.04 -44.47
CA VAL A 536 -9.66 -30.97 -45.12
C VAL A 536 -9.19 -31.37 -46.52
N LYS A 537 -8.47 -30.48 -47.23
CA LYS A 537 -7.90 -30.77 -48.55
C LYS A 537 -6.63 -31.61 -48.47
N GLU A 538 -6.01 -31.66 -47.30
CA GLU A 538 -4.70 -32.29 -47.11
C GLU A 538 -4.84 -33.70 -46.55
N ASP A 539 -5.35 -33.84 -45.32
CA ASP A 539 -5.43 -35.13 -44.64
C ASP A 539 -6.38 -35.06 -43.43
N CYS A 540 -7.45 -35.86 -43.46
CA CYS A 540 -8.43 -35.97 -42.38
C CYS A 540 -7.77 -36.36 -41.04
N ALA A 541 -6.70 -37.18 -41.08
CA ALA A 541 -6.01 -37.70 -39.91
C ALA A 541 -5.20 -36.64 -39.14
N LYS A 542 -5.05 -35.42 -39.69
CA LYS A 542 -4.48 -34.28 -38.94
C LYS A 542 -5.38 -33.82 -37.81
N CYS A 543 -6.69 -33.97 -37.99
CA CYS A 543 -7.71 -33.55 -37.03
C CYS A 543 -8.43 -34.73 -36.38
N HIS A 544 -8.60 -35.83 -37.12
CA HIS A 544 -9.25 -37.03 -36.65
C HIS A 544 -8.24 -38.15 -36.36
N ASN A 545 -8.59 -39.04 -35.43
CA ASN A 545 -7.90 -40.30 -35.23
C ASN A 545 -8.80 -41.41 -35.79
N PRO A 546 -8.46 -42.01 -36.95
CA PRO A 546 -9.29 -43.00 -37.62
C PRO A 546 -9.27 -44.38 -36.94
N HIS A 547 -8.51 -44.56 -35.85
CA HIS A 547 -8.48 -45.79 -35.06
C HIS A 547 -9.28 -45.63 -33.78
N ALA A 548 -8.83 -44.77 -32.87
CA ALA A 548 -9.49 -44.56 -31.59
C ALA A 548 -9.18 -43.20 -30.97
N SER A 549 -10.18 -42.60 -30.32
CA SER A 549 -10.08 -41.32 -29.63
C SER A 549 -10.85 -41.31 -28.30
N ASN A 550 -10.49 -40.38 -27.41
CA ASN A 550 -11.31 -40.05 -26.25
C ASN A 550 -12.33 -38.94 -26.56
N ASP A 551 -12.24 -38.30 -27.73
CA ASP A 551 -13.02 -37.12 -28.11
C ASP A 551 -13.88 -37.44 -29.36
N GLN A 552 -15.20 -37.23 -29.28
CA GLN A 552 -16.12 -37.40 -30.41
C GLN A 552 -16.11 -36.17 -31.35
N PRO A 553 -16.29 -36.33 -32.68
CA PRO A 553 -16.36 -37.59 -33.43
C PRO A 553 -14.96 -38.04 -33.88
N TYR A 554 -14.26 -38.73 -32.99
CA TYR A 554 -12.90 -39.25 -33.19
C TYR A 554 -11.83 -38.19 -33.45
N LEU A 555 -11.80 -37.10 -32.67
CA LEU A 555 -10.79 -36.05 -32.82
C LEU A 555 -9.43 -36.51 -32.28
N ALA A 556 -8.32 -36.15 -32.93
CA ALA A 556 -6.97 -36.53 -32.49
C ALA A 556 -6.55 -35.88 -31.16
N ALA A 557 -7.25 -34.81 -30.75
CA ALA A 557 -7.10 -34.11 -29.48
C ALA A 557 -8.43 -33.40 -29.11
N PRO A 558 -8.59 -32.93 -27.86
CA PRO A 558 -9.75 -32.15 -27.48
C PRO A 558 -9.97 -30.95 -28.41
N ARG A 559 -11.22 -30.75 -28.85
CA ARG A 559 -11.60 -29.82 -29.94
C ARG A 559 -10.91 -28.45 -29.86
N THR A 560 -11.01 -27.77 -28.72
CA THR A 560 -10.42 -26.43 -28.56
C THR A 560 -8.90 -26.44 -28.72
N LYS A 561 -8.23 -27.44 -28.11
CA LYS A 561 -6.78 -27.61 -28.21
C LYS A 561 -6.36 -27.93 -29.65
N LEU A 562 -7.16 -28.74 -30.35
CA LEU A 562 -6.93 -29.08 -31.75
C LEU A 562 -6.98 -27.84 -32.64
N CYS A 563 -8.04 -27.04 -32.55
CA CYS A 563 -8.16 -25.80 -33.34
C CYS A 563 -7.00 -24.82 -33.04
N LEU A 564 -6.69 -24.59 -31.77
CA LEU A 564 -5.65 -23.64 -31.36
C LEU A 564 -4.22 -24.13 -31.63
N SER A 565 -4.02 -25.39 -31.99
CA SER A 565 -2.71 -25.90 -32.41
C SER A 565 -2.24 -25.29 -33.74
N CYS A 566 -3.18 -24.88 -34.60
CA CYS A 566 -2.90 -24.18 -35.85
C CYS A 566 -3.35 -22.70 -35.81
N HIS A 567 -4.39 -22.35 -35.04
CA HIS A 567 -4.91 -20.99 -34.93
C HIS A 567 -4.21 -20.17 -33.83
N GLU A 568 -2.88 -20.04 -33.93
CA GLU A 568 -2.07 -19.40 -32.90
C GLU A 568 -2.46 -17.94 -32.62
N LYS A 569 -2.82 -17.16 -33.64
CA LYS A 569 -3.27 -15.77 -33.45
C LYS A 569 -4.50 -15.69 -32.54
N ILE A 570 -5.42 -16.66 -32.65
CA ILE A 570 -6.61 -16.73 -31.80
C ILE A 570 -6.21 -17.19 -30.38
N ARG A 571 -5.28 -18.15 -30.26
CA ARG A 571 -4.73 -18.61 -28.98
C ARG A 571 -4.13 -17.45 -28.17
N LEU A 572 -3.45 -16.52 -28.84
CA LEU A 572 -2.90 -15.32 -28.24
C LEU A 572 -4.03 -14.32 -27.88
N ALA A 573 -4.98 -14.09 -28.78
CA ALA A 573 -6.11 -13.19 -28.54
C ALA A 573 -7.01 -13.63 -27.37
N SER A 574 -7.22 -14.94 -27.19
CA SER A 574 -7.98 -15.54 -26.08
C SER A 574 -7.25 -15.52 -24.74
N SER A 575 -6.14 -14.77 -24.62
CA SER A 575 -5.41 -14.54 -23.37
C SER A 575 -5.28 -13.05 -23.03
N LEU A 576 -5.92 -12.19 -23.82
CA LEU A 576 -5.89 -10.74 -23.65
C LEU A 576 -6.90 -10.26 -22.59
N ALA A 577 -6.73 -9.02 -22.11
CA ALA A 577 -7.50 -8.45 -21.00
C ALA A 577 -9.03 -8.46 -21.19
N SER A 578 -9.51 -8.53 -22.44
CA SER A 578 -10.91 -8.65 -22.80
C SER A 578 -11.07 -9.84 -23.75
N GLU A 579 -11.80 -10.87 -23.35
CA GLU A 579 -12.07 -12.06 -24.16
C GLU A 579 -13.56 -12.19 -24.44
N HIS A 580 -13.91 -12.66 -25.64
CA HIS A 580 -15.29 -12.90 -25.98
C HIS A 580 -15.78 -14.21 -25.33
N PRO A 581 -16.93 -14.24 -24.63
CA PRO A 581 -17.31 -15.40 -23.81
C PRO A 581 -17.36 -16.76 -24.54
N PRO A 582 -17.90 -16.89 -25.77
CA PRO A 582 -17.82 -18.12 -26.56
C PRO A 582 -16.39 -18.61 -26.79
N VAL A 583 -15.43 -17.70 -27.00
CA VAL A 583 -14.02 -18.06 -27.22
C VAL A 583 -13.39 -18.55 -25.92
N LYS A 584 -13.65 -17.86 -24.82
CA LYS A 584 -13.18 -18.26 -23.48
C LYS A 584 -13.66 -19.67 -23.10
N LYS A 585 -14.88 -20.03 -23.50
CA LYS A 585 -15.45 -21.37 -23.28
C LYS A 585 -15.01 -22.42 -24.29
N GLY A 586 -14.27 -22.04 -25.34
CA GLY A 586 -13.85 -22.95 -26.41
C GLY A 586 -14.99 -23.36 -27.35
N GLU A 587 -16.09 -22.61 -27.39
CA GLU A 587 -17.29 -22.87 -28.19
C GLU A 587 -17.12 -22.38 -29.64
N CYS A 588 -15.98 -22.68 -30.29
CA CYS A 588 -15.65 -22.14 -31.62
C CYS A 588 -16.74 -22.43 -32.68
N LEU A 589 -17.41 -23.58 -32.54
CA LEU A 589 -18.44 -24.04 -33.48
C LEU A 589 -19.82 -23.37 -33.27
N SER A 590 -19.97 -22.47 -32.29
CA SER A 590 -21.15 -21.60 -32.21
C SER A 590 -21.20 -20.63 -33.39
N CYS A 591 -20.02 -20.30 -33.94
CA CYS A 591 -19.87 -19.33 -35.02
C CYS A 591 -19.18 -19.91 -36.25
N HIS A 592 -18.28 -20.89 -36.11
CA HIS A 592 -17.52 -21.45 -37.23
C HIS A 592 -17.97 -22.85 -37.66
N GLU A 593 -17.90 -23.10 -38.97
CA GLU A 593 -17.94 -24.42 -39.59
C GLU A 593 -16.50 -24.96 -39.76
N PRO A 594 -16.17 -26.14 -39.19
CA PRO A 594 -14.79 -26.61 -39.08
C PRO A 594 -14.26 -27.23 -40.37
N HIS A 595 -15.14 -27.65 -41.29
CA HIS A 595 -14.75 -28.32 -42.54
C HIS A 595 -14.85 -27.39 -43.74
N ALA A 596 -16.03 -26.88 -44.05
CA ALA A 596 -16.24 -25.98 -45.16
C ALA A 596 -17.52 -25.16 -44.97
N GLY A 597 -17.62 -24.01 -45.66
CA GLY A 597 -18.81 -23.17 -45.63
C GLY A 597 -18.86 -22.19 -46.81
N ASP A 598 -20.00 -21.52 -46.96
CA ASP A 598 -20.26 -20.58 -48.06
C ASP A 598 -19.92 -19.13 -47.70
N THR A 599 -19.75 -18.83 -46.42
CA THR A 599 -19.38 -17.50 -45.91
C THR A 599 -17.88 -17.40 -45.65
N LYS A 600 -17.35 -16.18 -45.73
CA LYS A 600 -15.94 -15.88 -45.43
C LYS A 600 -15.60 -16.34 -44.01
N ASN A 601 -14.42 -16.92 -43.85
CA ASN A 601 -13.95 -17.53 -42.58
C ASN A 601 -14.84 -18.70 -42.08
N ARG A 602 -15.69 -19.26 -42.94
CA ARG A 602 -16.58 -20.39 -42.63
C ARG A 602 -17.46 -20.08 -41.43
N LEU A 603 -18.10 -18.93 -41.43
CA LEU A 603 -19.02 -18.53 -40.37
C LEU A 603 -20.43 -19.10 -40.61
N LYS A 604 -21.15 -19.43 -39.55
CA LYS A 604 -22.54 -19.92 -39.65
C LYS A 604 -23.49 -18.87 -40.22
N LEU A 605 -23.22 -17.60 -39.97
CA LEU A 605 -23.91 -16.44 -40.53
C LEU A 605 -22.88 -15.38 -40.95
N SER A 606 -23.26 -14.48 -41.83
CA SER A 606 -22.41 -13.35 -42.22
C SER A 606 -22.12 -12.45 -41.01
N ALA A 607 -20.84 -12.08 -40.84
CA ALA A 607 -20.42 -11.08 -39.87
C ALA A 607 -20.31 -9.68 -40.48
N ASP A 608 -20.19 -9.59 -41.81
CA ASP A 608 -19.96 -8.33 -42.52
C ASP A 608 -21.22 -7.44 -42.55
N ASP A 609 -22.41 -8.04 -42.42
CA ASP A 609 -23.71 -7.36 -42.31
C ASP A 609 -24.29 -7.44 -40.89
N GLY A 610 -23.46 -7.80 -39.91
CA GLY A 610 -23.81 -7.86 -38.49
C GLY A 610 -24.78 -9.00 -38.10
N LYS A 611 -25.33 -9.78 -39.04
CA LYS A 611 -26.35 -10.81 -38.75
C LYS A 611 -25.89 -11.83 -37.71
N LEU A 612 -24.65 -12.30 -37.82
CA LEU A 612 -24.07 -13.21 -36.82
C LEU A 612 -24.04 -12.58 -35.43
N CYS A 613 -23.52 -11.35 -35.32
CA CYS A 613 -23.39 -10.66 -34.04
C CYS A 613 -24.76 -10.36 -33.41
N LEU A 614 -25.69 -9.82 -34.21
CA LEU A 614 -27.02 -9.40 -33.75
C LEU A 614 -27.91 -10.59 -33.38
N SER A 615 -27.65 -11.80 -33.89
CA SER A 615 -28.34 -13.03 -33.46
C SER A 615 -28.20 -13.33 -31.96
N CYS A 616 -27.11 -12.84 -31.34
CA CYS A 616 -26.85 -12.99 -29.91
C CYS A 616 -26.93 -11.65 -29.16
N HIS A 617 -26.57 -10.54 -29.80
CA HIS A 617 -26.58 -9.19 -29.20
C HIS A 617 -27.92 -8.46 -29.41
N ALA A 618 -29.03 -9.09 -29.00
CA ALA A 618 -30.38 -8.56 -29.20
C ALA A 618 -30.61 -7.15 -28.63
N GLY A 619 -29.95 -6.79 -27.53
CA GLY A 619 -30.01 -5.44 -26.97
C GLY A 619 -29.40 -4.37 -27.89
N ILE A 620 -28.28 -4.70 -28.57
CA ILE A 620 -27.67 -3.82 -29.56
C ILE A 620 -28.53 -3.77 -30.83
N ALA A 621 -29.08 -4.90 -31.25
CA ALA A 621 -30.01 -4.95 -32.39
C ALA A 621 -31.17 -3.97 -32.19
N LYS A 622 -31.75 -3.95 -30.98
CA LYS A 622 -32.81 -3.01 -30.60
C LYS A 622 -32.35 -1.55 -30.64
N ILE A 623 -31.17 -1.24 -30.10
CA ILE A 623 -30.62 0.13 -30.12
C ILE A 623 -30.45 0.60 -31.56
N VAL A 624 -29.81 -0.21 -32.40
CA VAL A 624 -29.52 0.16 -33.79
C VAL A 624 -30.80 0.33 -34.60
N SER A 625 -31.79 -0.55 -34.42
CA SER A 625 -33.03 -0.51 -35.21
C SER A 625 -34.07 0.51 -34.72
N GLN A 626 -34.01 0.95 -33.45
CA GLN A 626 -35.04 1.80 -32.84
C GLN A 626 -34.54 3.20 -32.44
N SER A 627 -33.23 3.45 -32.49
CA SER A 627 -32.70 4.78 -32.15
C SER A 627 -33.10 5.81 -33.21
N PRO A 628 -33.61 6.99 -32.81
CA PRO A 628 -33.87 8.09 -33.74
C PRO A 628 -32.63 8.56 -34.51
N VAL A 629 -31.44 8.43 -33.89
CA VAL A 629 -30.15 8.75 -34.50
C VAL A 629 -29.25 7.53 -34.36
N PRO A 630 -29.28 6.56 -35.30
CA PRO A 630 -28.37 5.43 -35.29
C PRO A 630 -26.97 5.87 -35.74
N HIS A 631 -25.92 5.25 -35.19
CA HIS A 631 -24.56 5.49 -35.67
C HIS A 631 -24.33 4.64 -36.93
N PRO A 632 -23.99 5.23 -38.11
CA PRO A 632 -24.02 4.51 -39.39
C PRO A 632 -23.22 3.20 -39.43
N PRO A 633 -21.97 3.12 -38.92
CA PRO A 633 -21.24 1.85 -38.90
C PRO A 633 -21.94 0.73 -38.10
N ALA A 634 -22.68 1.10 -37.05
CA ALA A 634 -23.48 0.14 -36.29
C ALA A 634 -24.77 -0.24 -37.02
N ALA A 635 -25.41 0.73 -37.71
CA ALA A 635 -26.61 0.53 -38.53
C ALA A 635 -26.38 -0.41 -39.72
N GLU A 636 -25.21 -0.29 -40.33
CA GLU A 636 -24.79 -1.11 -41.49
C GLU A 636 -24.30 -2.51 -41.07
N GLY A 637 -24.21 -2.79 -39.76
CA GLY A 637 -23.74 -4.08 -39.26
C GLY A 637 -22.23 -4.27 -39.34
N ALA A 638 -21.46 -3.20 -39.56
CA ALA A 638 -19.99 -3.21 -39.65
C ALA A 638 -19.33 -3.31 -38.26
N CYS A 639 -19.76 -4.28 -37.44
CA CYS A 639 -19.33 -4.43 -36.04
C CYS A 639 -17.82 -4.65 -35.92
N LEU A 640 -17.22 -5.38 -36.87
CA LEU A 640 -15.81 -5.76 -36.85
C LEU A 640 -14.85 -4.59 -37.12
N THR A 641 -15.34 -3.45 -37.61
CA THR A 641 -14.57 -2.21 -37.74
C THR A 641 -14.09 -1.72 -36.36
N CYS A 642 -14.95 -1.88 -35.36
CA CYS A 642 -14.68 -1.45 -34.00
C CYS A 642 -14.30 -2.60 -33.06
N HIS A 643 -14.83 -3.81 -33.30
CA HIS A 643 -14.70 -4.92 -32.37
C HIS A 643 -13.76 -6.05 -32.83
N ALA A 644 -12.88 -6.45 -31.91
CA ALA A 644 -12.05 -7.65 -32.01
C ALA A 644 -12.74 -8.82 -31.30
N VAL A 645 -13.62 -9.51 -32.02
CA VAL A 645 -14.56 -10.52 -31.48
C VAL A 645 -13.92 -11.78 -30.90
N HIS A 646 -12.62 -12.01 -31.08
CA HIS A 646 -11.93 -13.13 -30.44
C HIS A 646 -11.29 -12.74 -29.11
N GLY A 647 -10.81 -11.50 -29.01
CA GLY A 647 -10.15 -10.96 -27.84
C GLY A 647 -9.37 -9.69 -28.18
N SER A 648 -9.23 -8.80 -27.20
CA SER A 648 -8.49 -7.54 -27.31
C SER A 648 -7.87 -7.12 -25.99
N GLY A 649 -6.78 -6.35 -26.07
CA GLY A 649 -6.25 -5.59 -24.94
C GLY A 649 -7.17 -4.46 -24.48
N GLN A 650 -8.13 -4.02 -25.31
CA GLN A 650 -9.04 -2.91 -25.04
C GLN A 650 -10.45 -3.40 -24.69
N LYS A 651 -11.04 -2.87 -23.62
CA LYS A 651 -12.39 -3.23 -23.16
C LYS A 651 -13.47 -2.29 -23.72
N PRO A 652 -14.67 -2.80 -24.09
CA PRO A 652 -15.03 -4.21 -24.23
C PRO A 652 -14.78 -4.71 -25.66
N LEU A 653 -13.65 -5.40 -25.88
CA LEU A 653 -13.28 -6.00 -27.17
C LEU A 653 -13.09 -4.99 -28.31
N LEU A 654 -12.42 -3.85 -28.07
CA LEU A 654 -12.21 -2.83 -29.10
C LEU A 654 -10.90 -3.05 -29.88
N ASN A 655 -10.86 -2.71 -31.17
CA ASN A 655 -9.65 -2.83 -31.99
C ASN A 655 -8.53 -1.85 -31.57
N ALA A 656 -8.88 -0.70 -31.01
CA ALA A 656 -7.96 0.33 -30.55
C ALA A 656 -8.53 1.07 -29.33
N ALA A 657 -7.74 1.99 -28.74
CA ALA A 657 -8.24 2.87 -27.69
C ALA A 657 -9.39 3.74 -28.24
N VAL A 658 -10.36 4.11 -27.39
CA VAL A 658 -11.61 4.76 -27.85
C VAL A 658 -11.36 6.01 -28.70
N ALA A 659 -10.41 6.88 -28.30
CA ALA A 659 -10.10 8.10 -29.06
C ALA A 659 -9.53 7.77 -30.43
N GLU A 660 -8.47 6.95 -30.46
CA GLU A 660 -7.82 6.48 -31.69
C GLU A 660 -8.82 5.81 -32.63
N LEU A 661 -9.67 4.92 -32.10
CA LEU A 661 -10.69 4.20 -32.88
C LEU A 661 -11.72 5.14 -33.51
N CYS A 662 -12.22 6.13 -32.78
CA CYS A 662 -13.18 7.07 -33.36
C CYS A 662 -12.51 7.97 -34.41
N LEU A 663 -11.25 8.35 -34.19
CA LEU A 663 -10.51 9.23 -35.09
C LEU A 663 -10.03 8.54 -36.38
N THR A 664 -10.19 7.22 -36.52
CA THR A 664 -9.98 6.55 -37.83
C THR A 664 -11.03 6.95 -38.87
N CYS A 665 -12.18 7.46 -38.43
CA CYS A 665 -13.27 7.90 -39.32
C CYS A 665 -13.68 9.37 -39.07
N HIS A 666 -13.43 9.91 -37.88
CA HIS A 666 -13.74 11.29 -37.54
C HIS A 666 -12.48 12.15 -37.54
N ASP A 667 -12.40 13.14 -38.44
CA ASP A 667 -11.27 14.07 -38.49
C ASP A 667 -11.43 15.20 -37.46
N ALA A 668 -10.57 15.18 -36.44
CA ALA A 668 -10.55 16.21 -35.40
C ALA A 668 -10.00 17.57 -35.85
N THR A 669 -9.39 17.63 -37.04
CA THR A 669 -8.84 18.87 -37.60
C THR A 669 -9.90 19.73 -38.29
N GLU A 670 -11.02 19.13 -38.71
CA GLU A 670 -12.11 19.81 -39.40
C GLU A 670 -12.73 20.93 -38.56
N ALA A 671 -13.02 22.07 -39.19
CA ALA A 671 -13.65 23.22 -38.53
C ALA A 671 -15.02 22.87 -37.93
N LYS A 672 -15.81 22.03 -38.63
CA LYS A 672 -17.11 21.55 -38.15
C LYS A 672 -16.97 20.68 -36.90
N PHE A 673 -15.95 19.83 -36.85
CA PHE A 673 -15.67 19.01 -35.68
C PHE A 673 -15.24 19.87 -34.48
N LYS A 674 -14.31 20.82 -34.69
CA LYS A 674 -13.87 21.76 -33.66
C LYS A 674 -15.03 22.58 -33.12
N LEU A 675 -15.86 23.16 -33.99
CA LEU A 675 -17.04 23.93 -33.59
C LEU A 675 -18.05 23.07 -32.82
N ALA A 676 -18.25 21.81 -33.22
CA ALA A 676 -19.14 20.90 -32.50
C ALA A 676 -18.68 20.59 -31.07
N HIS A 677 -17.38 20.74 -30.79
CA HIS A 677 -16.75 20.57 -29.48
C HIS A 677 -16.34 21.90 -28.84
N VAL A 678 -16.89 23.04 -29.31
CA VAL A 678 -16.61 24.39 -28.79
C VAL A 678 -15.12 24.75 -28.83
N ASN A 679 -14.44 24.31 -29.89
CA ASN A 679 -12.99 24.44 -30.12
C ASN A 679 -12.11 23.81 -29.03
N ASN A 680 -12.66 22.92 -28.19
CA ASN A 680 -11.88 22.16 -27.25
C ASN A 680 -11.13 21.02 -27.94
N ASP A 681 -9.90 20.76 -27.49
CA ASP A 681 -9.14 19.60 -27.91
C ASP A 681 -9.64 18.33 -27.22
N VAL A 682 -10.31 17.47 -27.99
CA VAL A 682 -10.86 16.18 -27.53
C VAL A 682 -10.07 14.98 -28.06
N THR A 683 -8.91 15.20 -28.70
CA THR A 683 -8.13 14.13 -29.36
C THR A 683 -7.58 13.09 -28.37
N GLY A 684 -7.40 13.46 -27.09
CA GLY A 684 -7.06 12.55 -26.00
C GLY A 684 -8.24 12.11 -25.12
N ALA A 685 -9.47 12.53 -25.45
CA ALA A 685 -10.64 12.28 -24.61
C ALA A 685 -11.26 10.89 -24.86
N ARG A 686 -11.88 10.30 -23.84
CA ARG A 686 -12.63 9.05 -24.01
C ARG A 686 -14.04 9.36 -24.57
N CYS A 687 -14.18 9.41 -25.89
CA CYS A 687 -15.40 9.83 -26.60
C CYS A 687 -16.69 9.17 -26.09
N SER A 688 -16.63 7.88 -25.74
CA SER A 688 -17.77 7.09 -25.21
C SER A 688 -18.27 7.53 -23.83
N MET A 689 -17.57 8.44 -23.14
CA MET A 689 -18.08 9.10 -21.93
C MET A 689 -19.23 10.05 -22.24
N CYS A 690 -19.15 10.73 -23.37
CA CYS A 690 -20.12 11.75 -23.78
C CYS A 690 -21.03 11.26 -24.90
N HIS A 691 -20.57 10.28 -25.71
CA HIS A 691 -21.30 9.79 -26.88
C HIS A 691 -21.81 8.35 -26.73
N THR A 692 -22.89 8.03 -27.44
CA THR A 692 -23.49 6.69 -27.60
C THR A 692 -23.06 6.08 -28.94
N PRO A 693 -21.97 5.28 -28.99
CA PRO A 693 -21.32 4.86 -30.24
C PRO A 693 -22.14 3.89 -31.11
N HIS A 694 -23.29 3.39 -30.63
CA HIS A 694 -24.17 2.50 -31.39
C HIS A 694 -25.44 3.20 -31.90
N GLY A 695 -25.72 4.42 -31.44
CA GLY A 695 -26.99 5.11 -31.68
C GLY A 695 -27.61 5.66 -30.41
N GLY A 696 -28.49 6.65 -30.54
CA GLY A 696 -29.21 7.24 -29.42
C GLY A 696 -30.34 8.17 -29.86
N ALA A 697 -31.02 8.77 -28.89
CA ALA A 697 -32.10 9.72 -29.12
C ALA A 697 -31.61 11.16 -29.33
N GLU A 698 -30.44 11.50 -28.77
CA GLU A 698 -29.91 12.85 -28.81
C GLU A 698 -29.13 13.13 -30.09
N LYS A 699 -29.23 14.38 -30.58
CA LYS A 699 -28.42 14.84 -31.72
C LYS A 699 -26.93 14.73 -31.39
N LYS A 700 -26.10 14.48 -32.41
CA LYS A 700 -24.66 14.23 -32.27
C LYS A 700 -24.32 13.02 -31.38
N LEU A 701 -25.27 12.10 -31.20
CA LEU A 701 -25.11 10.88 -30.40
C LEU A 701 -24.69 11.17 -28.96
N LEU A 702 -25.13 12.27 -28.35
CA LEU A 702 -24.82 12.53 -26.95
C LEU A 702 -25.53 11.52 -26.03
N LYS A 703 -24.95 11.29 -24.84
CA LYS A 703 -25.59 10.51 -23.79
C LYS A 703 -26.99 11.03 -23.47
N PRO A 704 -27.98 10.17 -23.17
CA PRO A 704 -29.37 10.58 -22.96
C PRO A 704 -29.56 11.71 -21.93
N THR A 705 -28.77 11.69 -20.85
CA THR A 705 -28.87 12.71 -19.79
C THR A 705 -27.82 13.80 -19.89
N ALA A 706 -27.21 14.02 -21.08
CA ALA A 706 -26.20 15.05 -21.29
C ALA A 706 -26.61 16.36 -20.62
N HIS A 707 -25.73 16.86 -19.74
CA HIS A 707 -26.07 17.95 -18.84
C HIS A 707 -26.25 19.26 -19.62
N TYR A 708 -27.11 20.16 -19.14
CA TYR A 708 -27.50 21.37 -19.88
C TYR A 708 -26.31 22.22 -20.38
N PRO A 709 -25.28 22.54 -19.57
CA PRO A 709 -24.10 23.25 -20.04
C PRO A 709 -23.36 22.53 -21.18
N VAL A 710 -23.32 21.19 -21.17
CA VAL A 710 -22.71 20.40 -22.26
C VAL A 710 -23.58 20.44 -23.51
N LYS A 711 -24.90 20.30 -23.37
CA LYS A 711 -25.85 20.41 -24.50
C LYS A 711 -25.78 21.80 -25.18
N LYS A 712 -25.43 22.84 -24.43
CA LYS A 712 -25.36 24.24 -24.90
C LYS A 712 -23.95 24.75 -25.19
N GLY A 713 -22.90 23.97 -24.90
CA GLY A 713 -21.51 24.39 -25.08
C GLY A 713 -21.04 25.46 -24.09
N LEU A 714 -21.68 25.58 -22.93
CA LEU A 714 -21.38 26.57 -21.88
C LEU A 714 -20.28 26.06 -20.94
N CYS A 715 -19.13 25.65 -21.49
CA CYS A 715 -18.06 25.00 -20.75
C CYS A 715 -17.43 25.92 -19.69
N THR A 716 -17.29 27.21 -20.02
CA THR A 716 -16.68 28.24 -19.15
C THR A 716 -17.52 28.58 -17.92
N ASN A 717 -18.78 28.15 -17.86
CA ASN A 717 -19.61 28.31 -16.66
C ASN A 717 -19.16 27.39 -15.51
N CYS A 718 -18.34 26.36 -15.82
CA CYS A 718 -17.86 25.40 -14.83
C CYS A 718 -16.35 25.16 -14.88
N HIS A 719 -15.70 25.49 -15.99
CA HIS A 719 -14.25 25.34 -16.20
C HIS A 719 -13.60 26.70 -16.37
N GLU A 720 -12.46 26.93 -15.72
CA GLU A 720 -11.76 28.23 -15.75
C GLU A 720 -11.01 28.48 -17.07
N GLU A 721 -10.63 27.43 -17.82
CA GLU A 721 -9.96 27.52 -19.14
C GLU A 721 -10.46 26.42 -20.11
N PRO A 722 -10.31 26.57 -21.44
CA PRO A 722 -10.54 25.48 -22.40
C PRO A 722 -9.55 24.32 -22.16
N VAL A 723 -9.97 23.10 -22.46
CA VAL A 723 -9.19 21.88 -22.19
C VAL A 723 -7.86 21.92 -22.96
N VAL A 724 -6.75 22.19 -22.28
CA VAL A 724 -5.40 22.13 -22.86
C VAL A 724 -4.93 20.67 -22.85
N LYS A 725 -4.83 20.05 -24.03
CA LYS A 725 -4.14 18.77 -24.27
C LYS A 725 -4.52 17.64 -23.30
N GLY A 726 -5.82 17.39 -23.12
CA GLY A 726 -6.30 16.24 -22.34
C GLY A 726 -6.01 16.29 -20.82
N LYS A 727 -5.57 17.43 -20.25
CA LYS A 727 -5.54 17.62 -18.80
C LYS A 727 -6.92 18.05 -18.31
N ALA A 728 -7.40 17.39 -17.25
CA ALA A 728 -8.61 17.80 -16.54
C ALA A 728 -8.41 19.20 -15.99
N VAL A 729 -9.24 20.15 -16.43
CA VAL A 729 -9.32 21.49 -15.84
C VAL A 729 -9.94 21.34 -14.45
N THR A 730 -9.41 22.08 -13.46
CA THR A 730 -9.94 22.09 -12.11
C THR A 730 -11.36 22.64 -12.13
N ILE A 731 -12.34 21.82 -11.75
CA ILE A 731 -13.70 22.32 -11.51
C ILE A 731 -13.70 23.08 -10.19
N ASN A 732 -14.13 24.34 -10.23
CA ASN A 732 -14.42 25.06 -8.99
C ASN A 732 -15.65 24.40 -8.35
N LYS A 733 -15.51 23.80 -7.16
CA LYS A 733 -16.63 23.12 -6.45
C LYS A 733 -17.83 24.03 -6.25
N ASN A 734 -17.62 25.35 -6.20
CA ASN A 734 -18.69 26.34 -6.06
C ASN A 734 -19.40 26.66 -7.39
N ALA A 735 -18.81 26.35 -8.55
CA ALA A 735 -19.42 26.60 -9.85
C ALA A 735 -20.74 25.83 -10.03
N CYS A 736 -20.87 24.66 -9.40
CA CYS A 736 -22.13 23.90 -9.41
C CYS A 736 -23.28 24.69 -8.76
N PHE A 737 -23.00 25.48 -7.73
CA PHE A 737 -24.03 26.19 -6.96
C PHE A 737 -24.55 27.45 -7.64
N VAL A 738 -23.90 27.92 -8.71
CA VAL A 738 -24.41 29.00 -9.56
C VAL A 738 -25.77 28.62 -10.16
N CYS A 739 -25.97 27.35 -10.50
CA CYS A 739 -27.26 26.84 -11.01
C CYS A 739 -27.98 25.91 -10.02
N HIS A 740 -27.26 25.31 -9.05
CA HIS A 740 -27.82 24.41 -8.04
C HIS A 740 -27.81 25.02 -6.64
N GLU A 741 -28.24 26.27 -6.50
CA GLU A 741 -28.21 27.05 -5.27
C GLU A 741 -28.81 26.32 -4.06
N GLN A 742 -29.95 25.63 -4.25
CA GLN A 742 -30.62 24.85 -3.19
C GLN A 742 -29.77 23.70 -2.61
N LYS A 743 -28.69 23.32 -3.29
CA LYS A 743 -27.75 22.28 -2.84
C LYS A 743 -26.46 22.86 -2.27
N SER A 744 -26.34 24.19 -2.19
CA SER A 744 -25.18 24.87 -1.63
C SER A 744 -25.09 24.68 -0.11
N PRO A 745 -23.86 24.73 0.46
CA PRO A 745 -23.68 24.76 1.91
C PRO A 745 -24.41 25.94 2.57
N ALA A 746 -24.49 27.10 1.89
CA ALA A 746 -25.21 28.27 2.40
C ALA A 746 -26.73 28.01 2.53
N ALA A 747 -27.36 27.44 1.50
CA ALA A 747 -28.78 27.09 1.53
C ALA A 747 -29.12 25.94 2.50
N ASN A 748 -28.11 25.22 3.01
CA ASN A 748 -28.26 24.10 3.92
C ASN A 748 -27.48 24.31 5.24
N ALA A 749 -27.27 25.57 5.64
CA ALA A 749 -26.59 25.90 6.88
C ALA A 749 -27.31 25.26 8.09
N GLY A 750 -26.54 24.63 8.99
CA GLY A 750 -27.06 23.92 10.16
C GLY A 750 -27.53 22.48 9.90
N LYS A 751 -27.54 22.02 8.64
CA LYS A 751 -27.91 20.64 8.28
C LYS A 751 -26.70 19.74 8.17
N ALA A 752 -26.86 18.46 8.51
CA ALA A 752 -25.85 17.44 8.28
C ALA A 752 -25.74 17.12 6.78
N ALA A 753 -24.53 17.19 6.23
CA ALA A 753 -24.24 16.80 4.85
C ALA A 753 -23.77 15.34 4.76
N HIS A 754 -23.99 14.74 3.60
CA HIS A 754 -23.40 13.45 3.26
C HIS A 754 -21.88 13.57 3.18
N GLY A 755 -21.15 12.69 3.86
CA GLY A 755 -19.69 12.78 3.97
C GLY A 755 -18.94 12.78 2.62
N ALA A 756 -19.55 12.21 1.58
CA ALA A 756 -19.03 12.29 0.21
C ALA A 756 -19.02 13.74 -0.33
N ILE A 757 -20.03 14.54 0.00
CA ILE A 757 -20.14 15.96 -0.38
C ILE A 757 -19.13 16.79 0.40
N GLU A 758 -18.97 16.51 1.71
CA GLU A 758 -18.01 17.22 2.58
C GLU A 758 -16.55 17.00 2.15
N LYS A 759 -16.17 15.76 1.77
CA LYS A 759 -14.77 15.41 1.50
C LYS A 759 -14.39 15.51 0.01
N ASN A 760 -15.17 14.90 -0.87
CA ASN A 760 -14.76 14.62 -2.25
C ASN A 760 -15.60 15.40 -3.29
N GLY A 761 -16.77 15.92 -2.90
CA GLY A 761 -17.62 16.80 -3.73
C GLY A 761 -18.67 16.05 -4.58
N CYS A 762 -19.47 16.81 -5.32
CA CYS A 762 -20.65 16.31 -6.06
C CYS A 762 -20.31 15.28 -7.14
N VAL A 763 -19.11 15.41 -7.73
CA VAL A 763 -18.67 14.58 -8.86
C VAL A 763 -18.34 13.15 -8.46
N GLU A 764 -18.28 12.79 -7.17
CA GLU A 764 -18.11 11.39 -6.77
C GLU A 764 -19.29 10.52 -7.18
N CYS A 765 -20.49 11.09 -7.08
CA CYS A 765 -21.73 10.39 -7.39
C CYS A 765 -22.27 10.78 -8.78
N HIS A 766 -22.05 12.04 -9.18
CA HIS A 766 -22.55 12.58 -10.44
C HIS A 766 -21.50 12.60 -11.55
N ALA A 767 -21.96 12.39 -12.78
CA ALA A 767 -21.27 12.59 -14.04
C ALA A 767 -21.79 13.89 -14.67
N PRO A 768 -21.29 15.07 -14.26
CA PRO A 768 -21.88 16.37 -14.60
C PRO A 768 -21.82 16.74 -16.09
N HIS A 769 -21.17 15.93 -16.92
CA HIS A 769 -21.20 16.09 -18.38
C HIS A 769 -22.36 15.34 -19.05
N GLY A 770 -22.75 14.18 -18.52
CA GLY A 770 -23.76 13.30 -19.10
C GLY A 770 -23.61 11.84 -18.64
N SER A 771 -24.71 11.08 -18.67
CA SER A 771 -24.75 9.66 -18.33
C SER A 771 -25.84 8.91 -19.13
N ASP A 772 -25.82 7.58 -19.06
CA ASP A 772 -26.93 6.71 -19.47
C ASP A 772 -27.96 6.53 -18.33
N ILE A 773 -27.80 7.27 -17.24
CA ILE A 773 -28.53 7.12 -15.99
C ILE A 773 -29.15 8.46 -15.61
N GLU A 774 -30.43 8.44 -15.24
CA GLU A 774 -31.17 9.60 -14.74
C GLU A 774 -30.41 10.34 -13.64
N HIS A 775 -30.62 11.66 -13.57
CA HIS A 775 -29.93 12.56 -12.65
C HIS A 775 -28.39 12.57 -12.81
N ASN A 776 -27.88 12.15 -13.96
CA ASN A 776 -26.46 12.12 -14.26
C ASN A 776 -25.66 11.32 -13.23
N LEU A 777 -26.16 10.18 -12.79
CA LEU A 777 -25.42 9.34 -11.84
C LEU A 777 -24.32 8.55 -12.56
N ARG A 778 -23.22 8.30 -11.86
CA ARG A 778 -22.12 7.46 -12.35
C ARG A 778 -22.45 5.96 -12.36
N ALA A 779 -23.38 5.54 -11.51
CA ALA A 779 -23.93 4.18 -11.44
C ALA A 779 -25.37 4.23 -10.92
N ARG A 780 -26.16 3.17 -11.18
CA ARG A 780 -27.53 3.09 -10.66
C ARG A 780 -27.49 2.67 -9.18
N PRO A 781 -28.29 3.27 -8.29
CA PRO A 781 -28.54 2.70 -6.97
C PRO A 781 -29.11 1.27 -7.10
N PRO A 782 -28.74 0.33 -6.21
CA PRO A 782 -27.92 0.55 -5.02
C PRO A 782 -26.40 0.49 -5.25
N GLU A 783 -25.93 0.02 -6.40
CA GLU A 783 -24.50 -0.21 -6.65
C GLU A 783 -23.67 1.08 -6.50
N LEU A 784 -24.21 2.23 -6.88
CA LEU A 784 -23.58 3.52 -6.63
C LEU A 784 -23.25 3.73 -5.14
N CYS A 785 -24.23 3.50 -4.27
CA CYS A 785 -24.06 3.67 -2.82
C CYS A 785 -23.05 2.66 -2.26
N PHE A 786 -23.09 1.41 -2.76
CA PHE A 786 -22.21 0.34 -2.30
C PHE A 786 -20.75 0.46 -2.74
N THR A 787 -20.42 1.39 -3.65
CA THR A 787 -19.01 1.74 -3.90
C THR A 787 -18.31 2.25 -2.63
N CYS A 788 -19.05 2.91 -1.73
CA CYS A 788 -18.55 3.42 -0.45
C CYS A 788 -19.15 2.68 0.76
N HIS A 789 -20.40 2.24 0.69
CA HIS A 789 -21.12 1.56 1.78
C HIS A 789 -20.96 0.03 1.75
N THR A 790 -19.71 -0.44 1.72
CA THR A 790 -19.38 -1.87 1.57
C THR A 790 -19.81 -2.71 2.79
N ALA A 791 -19.75 -2.14 4.00
CA ALA A 791 -20.24 -2.80 5.21
C ALA A 791 -21.76 -3.04 5.13
N GLN A 792 -22.54 -2.01 4.79
CA GLN A 792 -23.99 -2.12 4.63
C GLN A 792 -24.36 -3.12 3.52
N ARG A 793 -23.61 -3.15 2.40
CA ARG A 793 -23.78 -4.16 1.33
C ARG A 793 -23.71 -5.58 1.90
N ARG A 794 -22.68 -5.86 2.72
CA ARG A 794 -22.47 -7.17 3.33
C ARG A 794 -23.58 -7.51 4.32
N ASP A 795 -23.94 -6.57 5.18
CA ASP A 795 -24.91 -6.81 6.26
C ASP A 795 -26.32 -7.07 5.69
N ILE A 796 -26.75 -6.30 4.67
CA ILE A 796 -28.03 -6.52 3.97
C ILE A 796 -28.03 -7.85 3.20
N ALA A 797 -26.89 -8.23 2.60
CA ALA A 797 -26.77 -9.50 1.89
C ALA A 797 -26.88 -10.69 2.86
N ALA A 798 -26.21 -10.60 4.02
CA ALA A 798 -26.14 -11.66 5.02
C ALA A 798 -27.45 -11.87 5.80
N ALA A 799 -28.28 -10.83 5.97
CA ALA A 799 -29.54 -10.93 6.71
C ALA A 799 -30.51 -11.95 6.10
N LYS A 800 -30.94 -12.94 6.91
CA LYS A 800 -31.96 -13.93 6.53
C LYS A 800 -33.33 -13.29 6.35
N ILE A 801 -33.71 -12.36 7.23
CA ILE A 801 -34.94 -11.58 7.17
C ILE A 801 -34.57 -10.14 6.86
N GLY A 802 -34.69 -9.77 5.59
CA GLY A 802 -34.38 -8.43 5.13
C GLY A 802 -35.57 -7.48 5.22
N HIS A 803 -35.31 -6.23 5.60
CA HIS A 803 -36.31 -5.17 5.46
C HIS A 803 -36.52 -4.87 3.95
N PRO A 804 -37.77 -4.93 3.41
CA PRO A 804 -37.98 -4.95 1.95
C PRO A 804 -37.36 -3.78 1.17
N PRO A 805 -37.42 -2.50 1.63
CA PRO A 805 -36.74 -1.40 0.96
C PRO A 805 -35.21 -1.60 0.89
N ALA A 806 -34.59 -2.12 1.95
CA ALA A 806 -33.15 -2.36 2.01
C ALA A 806 -32.72 -3.52 1.10
N LYS A 807 -33.44 -4.66 1.12
CA LYS A 807 -33.15 -5.81 0.22
C LYS A 807 -33.32 -5.46 -1.25
N LYS A 808 -34.26 -4.57 -1.59
CA LYS A 808 -34.47 -4.10 -2.97
C LYS A 808 -33.46 -3.03 -3.40
N GLY A 809 -32.66 -2.50 -2.48
CA GLY A 809 -31.68 -1.46 -2.76
C GLY A 809 -32.26 -0.04 -2.83
N ASP A 810 -33.49 0.17 -2.38
CA ASP A 810 -34.19 1.46 -2.38
C ASP A 810 -33.74 2.35 -1.22
N CYS A 811 -32.43 2.55 -1.07
CA CYS A 811 -31.81 3.23 0.07
C CYS A 811 -32.38 4.65 0.28
N VAL A 812 -32.68 5.32 -0.83
CA VAL A 812 -33.23 6.68 -0.84
C VAL A 812 -34.70 6.77 -0.40
N LYS A 813 -35.38 5.66 -0.08
CA LYS A 813 -36.71 5.71 0.56
C LYS A 813 -36.64 6.23 2.00
N CYS A 814 -35.57 5.90 2.71
CA CYS A 814 -35.37 6.31 4.10
C CYS A 814 -34.25 7.36 4.23
N HIS A 815 -33.23 7.28 3.38
CA HIS A 815 -32.08 8.18 3.43
C HIS A 815 -32.16 9.30 2.39
N THR A 816 -31.54 10.44 2.71
CA THR A 816 -31.26 11.51 1.77
C THR A 816 -29.77 11.50 1.43
N PRO A 817 -29.40 11.42 0.14
CA PRO A 817 -27.99 11.33 -0.26
C PRO A 817 -27.24 12.68 -0.21
N HIS A 818 -27.92 13.78 0.15
CA HIS A 818 -27.33 15.12 0.15
C HIS A 818 -27.23 15.74 1.54
N TYR A 819 -28.34 16.27 2.05
CA TYR A 819 -28.43 16.96 3.34
C TYR A 819 -29.66 16.46 4.10
N ALA A 820 -29.56 16.44 5.43
CA ALA A 820 -30.66 16.18 6.36
C ALA A 820 -30.50 17.02 7.63
N GLU A 821 -31.54 17.12 8.45
CA GLU A 821 -31.47 17.82 9.74
C GLU A 821 -30.39 17.24 10.67
N ALA A 822 -30.21 15.92 10.69
CA ALA A 822 -29.20 15.25 11.51
C ALA A 822 -28.65 13.98 10.84
N ARG A 823 -27.51 13.48 11.32
CA ARG A 823 -27.01 12.14 10.97
C ARG A 823 -27.92 11.08 11.62
N PRO A 824 -28.24 9.96 10.93
CA PRO A 824 -27.58 9.39 9.76
C PRO A 824 -28.25 9.73 8.40
N LEU A 825 -28.68 10.99 8.21
CA LEU A 825 -29.21 11.50 6.94
C LEU A 825 -30.52 10.86 6.52
N LEU A 826 -31.49 10.98 7.41
CA LEU A 826 -32.84 10.48 7.24
C LEU A 826 -33.73 11.51 6.54
N LYS A 827 -34.76 11.04 5.83
CA LYS A 827 -35.74 11.91 5.16
C LYS A 827 -36.67 12.66 6.13
N ALA A 828 -36.76 12.23 7.38
CA ALA A 828 -37.55 12.89 8.41
C ALA A 828 -36.67 13.22 9.64
N PRO A 829 -37.08 14.17 10.50
CA PRO A 829 -36.27 14.64 11.63
C PRO A 829 -35.95 13.58 12.69
N THR A 830 -36.79 12.55 12.81
CA THR A 830 -36.61 11.45 13.79
C THR A 830 -36.76 10.10 13.09
N VAL A 831 -36.15 9.07 13.67
CA VAL A 831 -36.25 7.69 13.16
C VAL A 831 -37.72 7.24 13.14
N THR A 832 -38.47 7.55 14.20
CA THR A 832 -39.89 7.21 14.33
C THR A 832 -40.71 7.75 13.16
N LYS A 833 -40.55 9.04 12.81
CA LYS A 833 -41.28 9.65 11.69
C LYS A 833 -40.93 9.04 10.32
N VAL A 834 -39.70 8.56 10.13
CA VAL A 834 -39.36 7.81 8.90
C VAL A 834 -40.13 6.49 8.86
N CYS A 835 -40.18 5.77 9.97
CA CYS A 835 -40.89 4.50 10.06
C CYS A 835 -42.41 4.67 9.90
N GLU A 836 -43.01 5.70 10.53
CA GLU A 836 -44.44 6.03 10.44
C GLU A 836 -44.90 6.36 9.02
N SER A 837 -44.00 6.82 8.15
CA SER A 837 -44.34 7.06 6.74
C SER A 837 -44.79 5.80 5.98
N CYS A 838 -44.50 4.62 6.51
CA CYS A 838 -44.84 3.32 5.90
C CYS A 838 -45.54 2.35 6.88
N HIS A 839 -45.33 2.50 8.19
CA HIS A 839 -45.85 1.61 9.22
C HIS A 839 -46.88 2.33 10.11
N LYS A 840 -48.04 1.69 10.32
CA LYS A 840 -49.02 2.11 11.32
C LYS A 840 -48.78 1.30 12.60
N PHE A 841 -48.63 1.97 13.73
CA PHE A 841 -48.31 1.33 15.01
C PHE A 841 -49.51 1.47 15.97
N GLU A 842 -50.39 0.48 16.01
CA GLU A 842 -51.53 0.40 16.95
C GLU A 842 -51.46 -0.94 17.71
N GLY A 843 -51.47 -0.94 19.05
CA GLY A 843 -51.55 -2.14 19.89
C GLY A 843 -50.66 -2.17 21.16
N GLU A 844 -50.89 -3.18 22.03
CA GLU A 844 -50.37 -3.32 23.41
C GLU A 844 -48.86 -3.59 23.56
N HIS A 845 -48.10 -3.79 22.47
CA HIS A 845 -46.69 -4.20 22.51
C HIS A 845 -45.70 -3.15 21.95
N VAL A 846 -46.12 -1.89 21.85
CA VAL A 846 -45.24 -0.78 21.45
C VAL A 846 -44.83 -0.01 22.70
N HIS A 847 -43.54 -0.04 23.04
CA HIS A 847 -43.02 0.81 24.12
C HIS A 847 -43.27 2.28 23.77
N PRO A 848 -43.71 3.13 24.72
CA PRO A 848 -43.87 4.56 24.45
C PRO A 848 -42.54 5.14 23.96
N VAL A 849 -42.57 5.73 22.76
CA VAL A 849 -41.39 6.13 21.97
C VAL A 849 -40.69 7.39 22.51
N ASP A 850 -41.14 7.90 23.66
CA ASP A 850 -40.65 9.11 24.34
C ASP A 850 -40.10 8.85 25.76
N ILE A 851 -39.87 7.58 26.13
CA ILE A 851 -39.27 7.23 27.43
C ILE A 851 -37.74 7.17 27.32
N LYS A 852 -37.06 7.67 28.35
CA LYS A 852 -35.60 7.58 28.50
C LYS A 852 -35.21 6.33 29.29
N THR A 853 -34.13 5.67 28.88
CA THR A 853 -33.45 4.65 29.68
C THR A 853 -32.85 5.26 30.97
N PRO A 854 -32.46 4.45 31.97
CA PRO A 854 -31.88 4.96 33.23
C PRO A 854 -30.62 5.83 33.07
N ASP A 855 -29.89 5.69 31.96
CA ASP A 855 -28.74 6.51 31.56
C ASP A 855 -29.13 7.72 30.66
N GLY A 856 -30.42 8.01 30.52
CA GLY A 856 -30.94 9.22 29.88
C GLY A 856 -31.13 9.17 28.35
N ARG A 857 -30.97 8.01 27.69
CA ARG A 857 -31.11 7.87 26.23
C ARG A 857 -32.56 7.61 25.81
N ALA A 858 -33.05 8.29 24.78
CA ALA A 858 -34.39 8.06 24.23
C ALA A 858 -34.50 6.70 23.52
N VAL A 859 -35.58 5.96 23.77
CA VAL A 859 -35.84 4.67 23.13
C VAL A 859 -36.59 4.86 21.80
N GLU A 860 -35.89 4.71 20.67
CA GLU A 860 -36.48 4.73 19.33
C GLU A 860 -36.68 3.31 18.73
N CYS A 861 -37.40 3.19 17.60
CA CYS A 861 -37.63 1.91 16.91
C CYS A 861 -36.33 1.14 16.61
N VAL A 862 -35.27 1.85 16.23
CA VAL A 862 -33.95 1.26 15.93
C VAL A 862 -33.19 0.81 17.17
N SER A 863 -33.70 1.07 18.38
CA SER A 863 -33.13 0.51 19.62
C SER A 863 -33.28 -1.01 19.63
N CYS A 864 -34.41 -1.51 19.13
CA CYS A 864 -34.74 -2.92 19.09
C CYS A 864 -34.66 -3.51 17.68
N HIS A 865 -34.96 -2.73 16.63
CA HIS A 865 -35.02 -3.20 15.25
C HIS A 865 -33.77 -2.83 14.43
N SER A 866 -33.40 -3.71 13.50
CA SER A 866 -32.39 -3.50 12.47
C SER A 866 -33.07 -3.17 11.14
N PRO A 867 -33.13 -1.88 10.74
CA PRO A 867 -33.88 -1.43 9.56
C PRO A 867 -33.25 -1.88 8.23
N HIS A 868 -32.07 -2.48 8.26
CA HIS A 868 -31.38 -3.06 7.09
C HIS A 868 -31.58 -4.58 6.96
N GLY A 869 -32.20 -5.22 7.96
CA GLY A 869 -32.39 -6.66 8.04
C GLY A 869 -31.69 -7.29 9.24
N SER A 870 -32.16 -8.47 9.64
CA SER A 870 -31.56 -9.29 10.70
C SER A 870 -31.84 -10.77 10.45
N ASP A 871 -31.29 -11.64 11.29
CA ASP A 871 -31.61 -13.07 11.27
C ASP A 871 -32.82 -13.44 12.12
N LEU A 872 -33.42 -12.46 12.80
CA LEU A 872 -34.48 -12.64 13.78
C LEU A 872 -35.83 -12.14 13.24
N LYS A 873 -36.90 -12.84 13.63
CA LYS A 873 -38.28 -12.48 13.26
C LYS A 873 -38.57 -11.04 13.72
N GLY A 874 -39.26 -10.28 12.87
CA GLY A 874 -39.55 -8.87 13.15
C GLY A 874 -38.32 -7.97 13.08
N ILE A 875 -37.26 -8.37 12.36
CA ILE A 875 -36.01 -7.61 12.16
C ILE A 875 -35.34 -7.16 13.47
N LEU A 876 -35.43 -7.95 14.53
CA LEU A 876 -34.87 -7.59 15.83
C LEU A 876 -33.34 -7.65 15.84
N LYS A 877 -32.71 -6.76 16.63
CA LYS A 877 -31.26 -6.77 16.86
C LYS A 877 -30.81 -7.93 17.77
N ARG A 878 -31.70 -8.42 18.65
CA ARG A 878 -31.49 -9.57 19.55
C ARG A 878 -32.78 -10.38 19.72
N GLY A 879 -32.66 -11.65 20.10
CA GLY A 879 -33.82 -12.50 20.34
C GLY A 879 -34.65 -12.03 21.53
N GLN A 880 -35.91 -12.42 21.61
CA GLN A 880 -36.67 -12.31 22.85
C GLN A 880 -36.28 -13.48 23.78
N PRO A 881 -36.10 -13.25 25.10
CA PRO A 881 -36.35 -12.01 25.85
C PRO A 881 -35.16 -11.02 25.91
N ASP A 882 -33.99 -11.38 25.38
CA ASP A 882 -32.73 -10.63 25.51
C ASP A 882 -32.79 -9.19 25.00
N VAL A 883 -33.61 -8.91 23.98
CA VAL A 883 -33.83 -7.56 23.46
C VAL A 883 -34.45 -6.64 24.52
N CYS A 884 -35.34 -7.17 25.35
CA CYS A 884 -36.03 -6.45 26.42
C CYS A 884 -35.15 -6.34 27.68
N GLN A 885 -34.46 -7.41 28.04
CA GLN A 885 -33.64 -7.46 29.27
C GLN A 885 -32.46 -6.48 29.28
N GLN A 886 -32.04 -5.97 28.12
CA GLN A 886 -30.96 -4.96 28.07
C GLN A 886 -31.27 -3.68 28.84
N CYS A 887 -32.55 -3.33 28.97
CA CYS A 887 -32.99 -2.09 29.62
C CYS A 887 -33.78 -2.35 30.91
N HIS A 888 -34.23 -3.59 31.14
CA HIS A 888 -35.10 -3.98 32.27
C HIS A 888 -34.41 -4.91 33.29
N LYS A 889 -33.06 -4.93 33.35
CA LYS A 889 -32.34 -5.64 34.43
C LYS A 889 -32.50 -4.88 35.75
N GLY A 890 -33.54 -5.25 36.50
CA GLY A 890 -33.71 -5.03 37.94
C GLY A 890 -33.80 -6.38 38.62
#